data_AF-A0A7T5E3I8-F1
#
_entry.id   AF-A0A7T5E3I8-F1
#
_cell.length_a   1.000
_cell.length_b   1.000
_cell.length_c   1.000
_cell.angle_alpha   90.00
_cell.angle_beta   90.00
_cell.angle_gamma   90.00
#
_symmetry.space_group_name_H-M   'P 1'
#
loop_
_entity.id
_entity.type
_entity.pdbx_description
1 polymer ?
#
loop_
_entity_poly.entity_id
_entity_poly.type
_entity_poly.pdbx_seq_one_letter_code
_entity_poly.pdbx_strand_id
1 'polypeptide(L)'
;MGTWVKQTDQAIYLMSGNTYLEVIPKRPSTTNPKEQVANVSAMKGWFARGDRPRGMTFAIGTGDPEPLPTPPPPGAGDGLLIPDNNQIIVTSDTFFKIRPVQSSGLTSSEKVWVRRGTQLALRYYADGGSDHWRVELADPLGDGNRTLWYVYNLHARLGTEATLTVTRDTLFKREPKPSTSLPNSAKVFVSEAQTFRLKSFRPAADNHTLIELADTTLGPSNETLWYVYNLHASASTGGGTIPRPHDGLQVQTVRDTVFTLRPEAPETLPESQKVAVPRGQVLNIQYYIDQGSDRWLIDLVRPELGDGRATQWYINTQDTKLISAITLTAVTNTVFKAEPIASSSLAPEDKVDIPANTQFSLIGHLPAAGNHAKVRLADTTLGEDEIDTWYAYNPHVRIVGQRQLLQVRGDTIFKTSPALSSELPETDKVLVKSNTVLEISSYSQPEKNHVRVAFKGAFLGSQRRNTWFCYVPDIYIIGTEIGNNPTDQGPPPPPSGSRGMALQFPGFSGTYYSNDPIYWTTQYGDRGNFTWGEALHVNTSTGQYRRPANAEVIYGILRIAKALEDIRKRYGRPVIITSWYRDPATNAAVGGASQSRHLLGDGVDFVVSGRHPYDVYADLDRWWGNQGGLASSRSFTHIDARGYRARWNYDGTGPA
;
A
#
# COMPACT_ATOMS: atom_id res chain seq x y z
N MET A 1 -41.42 -6.90 0.58
CA MET A 1 -41.78 -7.73 -0.59
C MET A 1 -41.01 -9.04 -0.48
N GLY A 2 -41.61 -10.19 -0.75
CA GLY A 2 -40.90 -11.47 -0.69
C GLY A 2 -39.94 -11.64 -1.88
N THR A 3 -38.91 -12.47 -1.73
CA THR A 3 -38.08 -12.89 -2.86
C THR A 3 -38.87 -13.83 -3.78
N TRP A 4 -38.39 -14.04 -5.01
CA TRP A 4 -38.95 -15.01 -5.97
C TRP A 4 -37.83 -15.57 -6.86
N VAL A 5 -38.06 -16.70 -7.53
CA VAL A 5 -37.04 -17.32 -8.39
C VAL A 5 -37.33 -17.02 -9.86
N LYS A 6 -36.34 -16.56 -10.62
CA LYS A 6 -36.45 -16.46 -12.09
C LYS A 6 -35.51 -17.45 -12.73
N GLN A 7 -36.00 -18.30 -13.62
CA GLN A 7 -35.20 -19.21 -14.41
C GLN A 7 -35.20 -18.72 -15.87
N THR A 8 -34.03 -18.55 -16.47
CA THR A 8 -33.85 -18.15 -17.88
C THR A 8 -33.10 -19.22 -18.65
N ASP A 9 -32.81 -19.02 -19.93
CA ASP A 9 -31.97 -19.98 -20.67
C ASP A 9 -30.50 -20.03 -20.19
N GLN A 10 -30.07 -19.10 -19.33
CA GLN A 10 -28.68 -19.01 -18.86
C GLN A 10 -28.50 -19.37 -17.38
N ALA A 11 -29.46 -19.02 -16.52
CA ALA A 11 -29.28 -19.19 -15.08
C ALA A 11 -30.60 -19.27 -14.30
N ILE A 12 -30.49 -19.48 -12.99
CA ILE A 12 -31.58 -19.40 -12.04
C ILE A 12 -31.23 -18.30 -11.03
N TYR A 13 -32.08 -17.30 -10.92
CA TYR A 13 -31.87 -16.10 -10.12
C TYR A 13 -32.77 -16.09 -8.90
N LEU A 14 -32.24 -15.69 -7.76
CA LEU A 14 -33.01 -15.25 -6.60
C LEU A 14 -33.29 -13.75 -6.75
N MET A 15 -34.54 -13.40 -7.02
CA MET A 15 -34.96 -12.04 -7.32
C MET A 15 -35.45 -11.30 -6.08
N SER A 16 -35.17 -10.00 -6.03
CA SER A 16 -35.78 -9.01 -5.15
C SER A 16 -36.21 -7.80 -5.99
N GLY A 17 -37.53 -7.63 -6.14
CA GLY A 17 -38.07 -6.71 -7.14
C GLY A 17 -37.64 -7.10 -8.57
N ASN A 18 -37.07 -6.13 -9.30
CA ASN A 18 -36.57 -6.31 -10.68
C ASN A 18 -35.07 -6.64 -10.77
N THR A 19 -34.40 -6.84 -9.64
CA THR A 19 -32.96 -7.14 -9.59
C THR A 19 -32.71 -8.49 -8.92
N TYR A 20 -31.58 -9.13 -9.19
CA TYR A 20 -31.22 -10.40 -8.55
C TYR A 20 -30.26 -10.22 -7.38
N LEU A 21 -30.53 -10.93 -6.28
CA LEU A 21 -29.67 -11.04 -5.11
C LEU A 21 -28.61 -12.12 -5.29
N GLU A 22 -28.99 -13.26 -5.87
CA GLU A 22 -28.11 -14.40 -6.12
C GLU A 22 -28.42 -15.05 -7.46
N VAL A 23 -27.45 -15.76 -8.04
CA VAL A 23 -27.55 -16.42 -9.34
C VAL A 23 -26.89 -17.80 -9.30
N ILE A 24 -27.54 -18.79 -9.90
CA ILE A 24 -27.04 -20.14 -10.11
C ILE A 24 -26.98 -20.36 -11.62
N PRO A 25 -25.78 -20.39 -12.22
CA PRO A 25 -25.64 -20.58 -13.66
C PRO A 25 -26.10 -21.98 -14.07
N LYS A 26 -26.66 -22.10 -15.27
CA LYS A 26 -26.89 -23.39 -15.92
C LYS A 26 -25.75 -23.71 -16.87
N ARG A 27 -25.50 -25.00 -17.03
CA ARG A 27 -24.52 -25.55 -17.97
C ARG A 27 -25.17 -26.65 -18.82
N PRO A 28 -24.73 -26.92 -20.05
CA PRO A 28 -25.24 -28.04 -20.84
C PRO A 28 -25.10 -29.38 -20.11
N SER A 29 -26.09 -30.27 -20.28
CA SER A 29 -26.00 -31.65 -19.80
C SER A 29 -24.98 -32.44 -20.63
N THR A 30 -24.18 -33.28 -19.98
CA THR A 30 -23.19 -34.12 -20.67
C THR A 30 -23.82 -35.30 -21.41
N THR A 31 -25.09 -35.61 -21.15
CA THR A 31 -25.81 -36.76 -21.72
C THR A 31 -26.92 -36.38 -22.69
N ASN A 32 -27.42 -35.14 -22.65
CA ASN A 32 -28.44 -34.65 -23.56
C ASN A 32 -28.16 -33.18 -23.98
N PRO A 33 -27.87 -32.92 -25.26
CA PRO A 33 -27.51 -31.57 -25.73
C PRO A 33 -28.67 -30.57 -25.68
N LYS A 34 -29.91 -31.02 -25.48
CA LYS A 34 -31.08 -30.14 -25.28
C LYS A 34 -31.35 -29.82 -23.82
N GLU A 35 -30.61 -30.42 -22.89
CA GLU A 35 -30.78 -30.21 -21.46
C GLU A 35 -29.71 -29.27 -20.90
N GLN A 36 -30.10 -28.55 -19.86
CA GLN A 36 -29.17 -27.79 -19.04
C GLN A 36 -29.31 -28.21 -17.58
N VAL A 37 -28.16 -28.32 -16.90
CA VAL A 37 -28.01 -28.72 -15.52
C VAL A 37 -27.56 -27.52 -14.70
N ALA A 38 -28.10 -27.36 -13.50
CA ALA A 38 -27.71 -26.31 -12.55
C ALA A 38 -27.37 -26.94 -11.21
N ASN A 39 -26.33 -26.44 -10.52
CA ASN A 39 -26.06 -26.86 -9.14
C ASN A 39 -26.97 -26.08 -8.19
N VAL A 40 -28.12 -26.67 -7.86
CA VAL A 40 -29.16 -26.04 -7.04
C VAL A 40 -28.89 -26.10 -5.54
N SER A 41 -27.70 -26.51 -5.10
CA SER A 41 -27.35 -26.61 -3.67
C SER A 41 -27.58 -25.29 -2.92
N ALA A 42 -27.30 -24.16 -3.56
CA ALA A 42 -27.53 -22.82 -3.01
C ALA A 42 -29.02 -22.51 -2.77
N MET A 43 -29.95 -23.13 -3.52
CA MET A 43 -31.39 -22.92 -3.32
C MET A 43 -31.88 -23.41 -1.96
N LYS A 44 -31.21 -24.41 -1.37
CA LYS A 44 -31.49 -24.85 0.00
C LYS A 44 -31.41 -23.69 0.98
N GLY A 45 -30.42 -22.82 0.81
CA GLY A 45 -30.28 -21.58 1.56
C GLY A 45 -31.41 -20.60 1.25
N TRP A 46 -31.77 -20.44 -0.02
CA TRP A 46 -32.84 -19.53 -0.44
C TRP A 46 -34.19 -19.84 0.22
N PHE A 47 -34.58 -21.12 0.24
CA PHE A 47 -35.86 -21.55 0.80
C PHE A 47 -35.91 -21.53 2.34
N ALA A 48 -34.76 -21.46 3.00
CA ALA A 48 -34.65 -21.33 4.46
C ALA A 48 -34.73 -19.87 4.95
N ARG A 49 -34.72 -18.88 4.05
CA ARG A 49 -34.77 -17.45 4.42
C ARG A 49 -36.14 -17.04 4.99
N GLY A 50 -36.16 -16.01 5.83
CA GLY A 50 -37.40 -15.41 6.36
C GLY A 50 -38.28 -14.77 5.28
N ASP A 51 -37.67 -14.30 4.19
CA ASP A 51 -38.31 -13.76 2.99
C ASP A 51 -38.34 -14.77 1.83
N ARG A 52 -38.27 -16.07 2.14
CA ARG A 52 -38.09 -17.18 1.18
C ARG A 52 -38.91 -17.01 -0.10
N PRO A 53 -38.39 -17.49 -1.24
CA PRO A 53 -39.07 -17.38 -2.51
C PRO A 53 -40.48 -17.97 -2.46
N ARG A 54 -41.49 -17.19 -2.86
CA ARG A 54 -42.89 -17.65 -2.88
C ARG A 54 -43.41 -18.02 -4.26
N GLY A 55 -42.64 -17.77 -5.30
CA GLY A 55 -42.98 -18.09 -6.68
C GLY A 55 -41.73 -18.29 -7.52
N MET A 56 -41.89 -19.00 -8.62
CA MET A 56 -40.84 -19.24 -9.61
C MET A 56 -41.38 -18.97 -11.01
N THR A 57 -40.66 -18.17 -11.79
CA THR A 57 -40.96 -17.89 -13.19
C THR A 57 -39.97 -18.63 -14.07
N PHE A 58 -40.49 -19.33 -15.09
CA PHE A 58 -39.69 -20.00 -16.11
C PHE A 58 -39.77 -19.19 -17.40
N ALA A 59 -38.64 -18.68 -17.86
CA ALA A 59 -38.49 -17.95 -19.10
C ALA A 59 -37.69 -18.85 -20.07
N ILE A 60 -38.32 -19.20 -21.19
CA ILE A 60 -37.75 -20.08 -22.22
C ILE A 60 -37.71 -19.28 -23.52
N GLY A 61 -36.53 -19.13 -24.13
CA GLY A 61 -36.36 -18.52 -25.44
C GLY A 61 -36.58 -17.00 -25.50
N THR A 62 -36.40 -16.27 -24.38
CA THR A 62 -36.86 -14.88 -24.28
C THR A 62 -35.96 -13.84 -24.96
N GLY A 63 -34.69 -14.13 -25.28
CA GLY A 63 -33.80 -13.23 -26.03
C GLY A 63 -33.46 -11.86 -25.39
N ASP A 64 -34.17 -11.47 -24.33
CA ASP A 64 -34.00 -10.24 -23.58
C ASP A 64 -32.82 -10.29 -22.59
N PRO A 65 -32.26 -9.13 -22.18
CA PRO A 65 -31.11 -9.09 -21.28
C PRO A 65 -31.42 -9.74 -19.91
N GLU A 66 -30.44 -10.47 -19.40
CA GLU A 66 -30.52 -11.10 -18.07
C GLU A 66 -30.79 -10.06 -16.96
N PRO A 67 -31.47 -10.44 -15.87
CA PRO A 67 -31.74 -9.53 -14.76
C PRO A 67 -30.46 -8.85 -14.26
N LEU A 68 -30.56 -7.58 -13.88
CA LEU A 68 -29.44 -6.83 -13.31
C LEU A 68 -29.24 -7.18 -11.83
N PRO A 69 -28.00 -7.19 -11.30
CA PRO A 69 -27.75 -7.45 -9.89
C PRO A 69 -28.36 -6.37 -9.00
N THR A 70 -28.79 -6.76 -7.80
CA THR A 70 -29.19 -5.79 -6.78
C THR A 70 -27.96 -4.95 -6.39
N PRO A 71 -28.05 -3.61 -6.41
CA PRO A 71 -26.98 -2.75 -5.94
C PRO A 71 -26.60 -3.13 -4.50
N PRO A 72 -25.32 -3.12 -4.11
CA PRO A 72 -24.92 -3.44 -2.76
C PRO A 72 -25.64 -2.51 -1.77
N PRO A 73 -26.13 -3.03 -0.63
CA PRO A 73 -26.79 -2.19 0.35
C PRO A 73 -25.81 -1.12 0.86
N PRO A 74 -26.30 0.10 1.18
CA PRO A 74 -25.47 1.11 1.82
C PRO A 74 -24.88 0.52 3.12
N GLY A 75 -23.56 0.37 3.18
CA GLY A 75 -22.87 -0.24 4.33
C GLY A 75 -22.35 -1.67 4.14
N ALA A 76 -22.37 -2.25 2.93
CA ALA A 76 -21.51 -3.39 2.64
C ALA A 76 -20.04 -2.95 2.71
N GLY A 77 -19.33 -3.30 3.78
CA GLY A 77 -17.90 -3.02 3.93
C GLY A 77 -17.06 -3.72 2.85
N ASP A 78 -15.82 -3.24 2.64
CA ASP A 78 -14.92 -3.54 1.51
C ASP A 78 -14.51 -5.03 1.32
N GLY A 79 -15.10 -5.98 2.05
CA GLY A 79 -14.70 -7.38 2.03
C GLY A 79 -13.34 -7.62 2.71
N LEU A 80 -12.84 -8.85 2.65
CA LEU A 80 -11.45 -9.17 2.97
C LEU A 80 -10.56 -8.42 1.97
N LEU A 81 -9.60 -7.64 2.47
CA LEU A 81 -8.57 -7.02 1.64
C LEU A 81 -7.65 -8.12 1.11
N ILE A 82 -7.87 -8.51 -0.14
CA ILE A 82 -7.01 -9.43 -0.89
C ILE A 82 -6.16 -8.54 -1.80
N PRO A 83 -4.81 -8.68 -1.82
CA PRO A 83 -3.97 -7.89 -2.71
C PRO A 83 -4.31 -8.21 -4.18
N ASP A 84 -5.12 -7.35 -4.79
CA ASP A 84 -5.41 -7.38 -6.22
C ASP A 84 -4.27 -6.74 -7.01
N ASN A 85 -3.92 -7.31 -8.17
CA ASN A 85 -3.34 -6.50 -9.24
C ASN A 85 -4.38 -6.08 -10.29
N ASN A 86 -5.69 -6.36 -10.06
CA ASN A 86 -6.81 -6.00 -10.93
C ASN A 86 -6.52 -6.20 -12.42
N GLN A 87 -5.92 -7.35 -12.79
CA GLN A 87 -5.57 -7.62 -14.18
C GLN A 87 -5.97 -9.02 -14.63
N ILE A 88 -6.46 -9.08 -15.86
CA ILE A 88 -6.53 -10.33 -16.63
C ILE A 88 -5.32 -10.41 -17.54
N ILE A 89 -4.63 -11.56 -17.51
CA ILE A 89 -3.45 -11.84 -18.31
C ILE A 89 -3.83 -12.86 -19.37
N VAL A 90 -3.73 -12.47 -20.64
CA VAL A 90 -3.98 -13.36 -21.78
C VAL A 90 -2.81 -14.33 -21.91
N THR A 91 -3.06 -15.62 -21.69
CA THR A 91 -2.03 -16.68 -21.68
C THR A 91 -1.85 -17.34 -23.04
N SER A 92 -2.81 -17.17 -23.95
CA SER A 92 -2.79 -17.62 -25.34
C SER A 92 -3.51 -16.61 -26.24
N ASP A 93 -3.04 -16.43 -27.48
CA ASP A 93 -3.70 -15.57 -28.48
C ASP A 93 -5.19 -15.92 -28.58
N THR A 94 -6.08 -14.93 -28.41
CA THR A 94 -7.51 -15.20 -28.25
C THR A 94 -8.39 -14.03 -28.70
N PHE A 95 -9.69 -14.28 -28.76
CA PHE A 95 -10.69 -13.24 -28.99
C PHE A 95 -11.43 -12.91 -27.69
N PHE A 96 -11.50 -11.62 -27.37
CA PHE A 96 -12.50 -11.07 -26.46
C PHE A 96 -13.77 -10.86 -27.27
N LYS A 97 -14.90 -11.36 -26.79
CA LYS A 97 -16.16 -11.43 -27.53
C LYS A 97 -17.28 -10.76 -26.77
N ILE A 98 -18.27 -10.19 -27.44
CA ILE A 98 -19.44 -9.64 -26.73
C ILE A 98 -20.36 -10.73 -26.14
N ARG A 99 -20.20 -11.98 -26.58
CA ARG A 99 -20.97 -13.15 -26.13
C ARG A 99 -20.13 -14.44 -26.24
N PRO A 100 -20.35 -15.46 -25.40
CA PRO A 100 -19.50 -16.65 -25.30
C PRO A 100 -19.81 -17.72 -26.36
N VAL A 101 -19.73 -17.35 -27.65
CA VAL A 101 -19.94 -18.25 -28.79
C VAL A 101 -18.63 -18.48 -29.58
N GLN A 102 -18.62 -19.42 -30.53
CA GLN A 102 -17.45 -19.58 -31.40
C GLN A 102 -17.16 -18.29 -32.18
N SER A 103 -15.88 -17.93 -32.28
CA SER A 103 -15.45 -16.68 -32.92
C SER A 103 -15.80 -16.61 -34.41
N SER A 104 -16.00 -17.76 -35.08
CA SER A 104 -16.48 -17.87 -36.46
C SER A 104 -17.92 -17.39 -36.63
N GLY A 105 -18.73 -17.45 -35.57
CA GLY A 105 -20.12 -16.97 -35.56
C GLY A 105 -20.28 -15.50 -35.17
N LEU A 106 -19.19 -14.75 -35.01
CA LEU A 106 -19.19 -13.34 -34.63
C LEU A 106 -18.59 -12.47 -35.73
N THR A 107 -19.24 -11.33 -35.99
CA THR A 107 -18.74 -10.31 -36.90
C THR A 107 -17.50 -9.61 -36.33
N SER A 108 -16.76 -8.90 -37.18
CA SER A 108 -15.53 -8.19 -36.76
C SER A 108 -15.77 -7.09 -35.73
N SER A 109 -17.00 -6.55 -35.65
CA SER A 109 -17.40 -5.54 -34.65
C SER A 109 -17.83 -6.14 -33.29
N GLU A 110 -17.96 -7.47 -33.21
CA GLU A 110 -18.43 -8.21 -32.04
C GLU A 110 -17.32 -8.98 -31.32
N LYS A 111 -16.09 -8.91 -31.85
CA LYS A 111 -14.91 -9.55 -31.28
C LYS A 111 -13.68 -8.68 -31.47
N VAL A 112 -12.77 -8.75 -30.51
CA VAL A 112 -11.48 -8.06 -30.54
C VAL A 112 -10.39 -9.11 -30.37
N TRP A 113 -9.44 -9.13 -31.29
CA TRP A 113 -8.26 -10.00 -31.17
C TRP A 113 -7.31 -9.44 -30.12
N VAL A 114 -6.88 -10.29 -29.20
CA VAL A 114 -5.97 -9.93 -28.11
C VAL A 114 -4.83 -10.93 -28.08
N ARG A 115 -3.60 -10.42 -28.12
CA ARG A 115 -2.40 -11.26 -28.17
C ARG A 115 -2.07 -11.84 -26.79
N ARG A 116 -1.46 -13.01 -26.78
CA ARG A 116 -0.80 -13.60 -25.62
C ARG A 116 0.16 -12.59 -25.00
N GLY A 117 0.15 -12.50 -23.68
CA GLY A 117 0.94 -11.57 -22.88
C GLY A 117 0.27 -10.23 -22.65
N THR A 118 -0.85 -9.91 -23.32
CA THR A 118 -1.62 -8.70 -23.05
C THR A 118 -2.22 -8.76 -21.64
N GLN A 119 -2.00 -7.70 -20.86
CA GLN A 119 -2.54 -7.52 -19.53
C GLN A 119 -3.57 -6.40 -19.59
N LEU A 120 -4.80 -6.67 -19.16
CA LEU A 120 -5.89 -5.71 -19.19
C LEU A 120 -6.39 -5.48 -17.77
N ALA A 121 -6.52 -4.22 -17.39
CA ALA A 121 -7.06 -3.87 -16.09
C ALA A 121 -8.53 -4.30 -16.00
N LEU A 122 -8.90 -4.98 -14.93
CA LEU A 122 -10.24 -5.48 -14.62
C LEU A 122 -10.90 -4.57 -13.59
N ARG A 123 -12.13 -4.16 -13.87
CA ARG A 123 -13.07 -3.68 -12.85
C ARG A 123 -13.73 -4.85 -12.13
N TYR A 124 -14.06 -5.90 -12.89
CA TYR A 124 -14.79 -7.06 -12.38
C TYR A 124 -14.66 -8.26 -13.32
N TYR A 125 -14.83 -9.50 -12.81
CA TYR A 125 -15.07 -10.68 -13.64
C TYR A 125 -16.06 -11.64 -12.97
N ALA A 126 -16.71 -12.47 -13.78
CA ALA A 126 -17.61 -13.52 -13.37
C ALA A 126 -17.46 -14.74 -14.30
N ASP A 127 -18.00 -15.88 -13.89
CA ASP A 127 -18.23 -16.99 -14.82
C ASP A 127 -19.20 -16.54 -15.92
N GLY A 128 -18.76 -16.65 -17.17
CA GLY A 128 -19.51 -16.26 -18.36
C GLY A 128 -20.23 -17.42 -19.05
N GLY A 129 -20.04 -18.66 -18.58
CA GLY A 129 -20.58 -19.87 -19.19
C GLY A 129 -19.84 -20.27 -20.47
N SER A 130 -20.08 -21.52 -20.94
CA SER A 130 -19.47 -22.10 -22.15
C SER A 130 -17.93 -21.97 -22.18
N ASP A 131 -17.28 -22.26 -21.05
CA ASP A 131 -15.83 -22.14 -20.86
C ASP A 131 -15.26 -20.72 -21.05
N HIS A 132 -16.07 -19.68 -20.89
CA HIS A 132 -15.61 -18.29 -20.95
C HIS A 132 -15.83 -17.57 -19.62
N TRP A 133 -14.92 -16.67 -19.28
CA TRP A 133 -15.13 -15.65 -18.26
C TRP A 133 -15.82 -14.44 -18.86
N ARG A 134 -16.78 -13.87 -18.14
CA ARG A 134 -17.31 -12.53 -18.40
C ARG A 134 -16.46 -11.53 -17.62
N VAL A 135 -15.88 -10.56 -18.30
CA VAL A 135 -14.95 -9.59 -17.73
C VAL A 135 -15.42 -8.18 -18.03
N GLU A 136 -15.29 -7.29 -17.07
CA GLU A 136 -15.45 -5.85 -17.25
C GLU A 136 -14.07 -5.20 -17.06
N LEU A 137 -13.59 -4.54 -18.11
CA LEU A 137 -12.30 -3.91 -18.16
C LEU A 137 -12.36 -2.48 -17.61
N ALA A 138 -11.23 -2.00 -17.08
CA ALA A 138 -11.10 -0.62 -16.61
C ALA A 138 -11.27 0.38 -17.76
N ASP A 139 -10.70 0.03 -18.92
CA ASP A 139 -10.71 0.81 -20.15
C ASP A 139 -11.44 0.06 -21.27
N PRO A 140 -12.11 0.77 -22.19
CA PRO A 140 -12.72 0.15 -23.36
C PRO A 140 -11.69 -0.57 -24.23
N LEU A 141 -12.10 -1.70 -24.81
CA LEU A 141 -11.24 -2.53 -25.67
C LEU A 141 -11.85 -2.62 -27.07
N GLY A 142 -11.07 -2.37 -28.13
CA GLY A 142 -11.54 -2.46 -29.51
C GLY A 142 -12.21 -1.19 -30.03
N ASP A 143 -13.55 -1.17 -30.07
CA ASP A 143 -14.35 -0.07 -30.68
C ASP A 143 -14.34 1.25 -29.89
N GLY A 144 -13.61 1.29 -28.78
CA GLY A 144 -13.40 2.49 -27.96
C GLY A 144 -14.52 2.78 -26.96
N ASN A 145 -15.63 2.02 -26.96
CA ASN A 145 -16.78 2.31 -26.10
C ASN A 145 -17.17 1.15 -25.16
N ARG A 146 -16.70 -0.08 -25.41
CA ARG A 146 -17.10 -1.26 -24.61
C ARG A 146 -16.02 -1.74 -23.64
N THR A 147 -16.39 -1.81 -22.37
CA THR A 147 -15.59 -2.40 -21.29
C THR A 147 -15.95 -3.85 -20.99
N LEU A 148 -17.13 -4.32 -21.38
CA LEU A 148 -17.62 -5.67 -21.02
C LEU A 148 -17.39 -6.69 -22.14
N TRP A 149 -16.76 -7.81 -21.80
CA TRP A 149 -16.29 -8.84 -22.74
C TRP A 149 -16.42 -10.25 -22.17
N TYR A 150 -16.34 -11.24 -23.07
CA TYR A 150 -16.19 -12.66 -22.76
C TYR A 150 -14.86 -13.16 -23.31
N VAL A 151 -14.10 -13.89 -22.50
CA VAL A 151 -12.79 -14.45 -22.86
C VAL A 151 -12.74 -15.92 -22.49
N TYR A 152 -12.18 -16.76 -23.36
CA TYR A 152 -12.05 -18.18 -23.09
C TYR A 152 -11.13 -18.41 -21.88
N ASN A 153 -11.61 -19.13 -20.88
CA ASN A 153 -10.98 -19.23 -19.57
C ASN A 153 -9.64 -19.99 -19.58
N LEU A 154 -9.37 -20.84 -20.58
CA LEU A 154 -8.05 -21.48 -20.74
C LEU A 154 -7.03 -20.59 -21.47
N HIS A 155 -7.47 -19.49 -22.10
CA HIS A 155 -6.61 -18.54 -22.80
C HIS A 155 -6.34 -17.27 -22.00
N ALA A 156 -6.85 -17.20 -20.78
CA ALA A 156 -6.58 -16.12 -19.87
C ALA A 156 -6.43 -16.66 -18.45
N ARG A 157 -5.62 -15.99 -17.64
CA ARG A 157 -5.57 -16.20 -16.21
C ARG A 157 -5.79 -14.87 -15.50
N LEU A 158 -6.35 -14.93 -14.32
CA LEU A 158 -6.40 -13.78 -13.43
C LEU A 158 -5.02 -13.61 -12.77
N GLY A 159 -4.74 -12.43 -12.24
CA GLY A 159 -3.62 -12.24 -11.30
C GLY A 159 -3.62 -13.32 -10.20
N THR A 160 -2.43 -13.70 -9.72
CA THR A 160 -2.09 -14.96 -9.02
C THR A 160 -2.96 -15.37 -7.81
N GLU A 161 -3.03 -16.69 -7.55
CA GLU A 161 -3.79 -17.38 -6.49
C GLU A 161 -3.76 -16.74 -5.10
N ALA A 162 -4.92 -16.65 -4.43
CA ALA A 162 -5.07 -16.11 -3.09
C ALA A 162 -5.08 -17.20 -2.01
N THR A 163 -4.26 -17.04 -0.97
CA THR A 163 -4.30 -17.85 0.25
C THR A 163 -4.95 -17.05 1.36
N LEU A 164 -6.11 -17.51 1.84
CA LEU A 164 -6.74 -17.05 3.06
C LEU A 164 -5.95 -17.57 4.26
N THR A 165 -5.65 -16.72 5.23
CA THR A 165 -5.09 -17.10 6.53
C THR A 165 -6.08 -16.69 7.61
N VAL A 166 -6.46 -17.61 8.49
CA VAL A 166 -7.29 -17.31 9.65
C VAL A 166 -6.41 -16.64 10.70
N THR A 167 -6.70 -15.38 11.00
CA THR A 167 -5.88 -14.54 11.88
C THR A 167 -6.36 -14.56 13.34
N ARG A 168 -7.51 -15.20 13.60
CA ARG A 168 -8.12 -15.43 14.92
C ARG A 168 -9.04 -16.66 14.84
N ASP A 169 -9.13 -17.44 15.91
CA ASP A 169 -10.13 -18.50 16.05
C ASP A 169 -11.52 -17.98 15.65
N THR A 170 -12.17 -18.68 14.72
CA THR A 170 -13.41 -18.19 14.13
C THR A 170 -14.34 -19.30 13.72
N LEU A 171 -15.56 -18.90 13.37
CA LEU A 171 -16.56 -19.77 12.78
C LEU A 171 -16.75 -19.36 11.33
N PHE A 172 -16.44 -20.25 10.41
CA PHE A 172 -16.91 -20.15 9.04
C PHE A 172 -18.39 -20.53 9.03
N LYS A 173 -19.23 -19.74 8.38
CA LYS A 173 -20.69 -19.84 8.48
C LYS A 173 -21.34 -20.01 7.11
N ARG A 174 -22.47 -20.68 7.04
CA ARG A 174 -23.28 -20.76 5.81
C ARG A 174 -24.04 -19.48 5.49
N GLU A 175 -24.18 -18.59 6.47
CA GLU A 175 -24.85 -17.30 6.33
C GLU A 175 -24.08 -16.23 7.12
N PRO A 176 -24.07 -14.95 6.68
CA PRO A 176 -23.38 -13.85 7.35
C PRO A 176 -24.15 -13.35 8.60
N LYS A 177 -24.77 -14.27 9.35
CA LYS A 177 -25.54 -13.97 10.58
C LYS A 177 -24.70 -14.18 11.84
N PRO A 178 -25.13 -13.68 13.01
CA PRO A 178 -24.51 -14.02 14.29
C PRO A 178 -24.45 -15.54 14.51
N SER A 179 -23.33 -16.05 15.01
CA SER A 179 -23.10 -17.50 15.22
C SER A 179 -24.07 -18.12 16.24
N THR A 180 -24.65 -17.31 17.11
CA THR A 180 -25.70 -17.69 18.08
C THR A 180 -27.04 -17.97 17.42
N SER A 181 -27.31 -17.39 16.25
CA SER A 181 -28.54 -17.62 15.48
C SER A 181 -28.44 -18.80 14.48
N LEU A 182 -27.28 -19.43 14.39
CA LEU A 182 -27.03 -20.52 13.43
C LEU A 182 -26.87 -21.88 14.14
N PRO A 183 -27.50 -22.94 13.62
CA PRO A 183 -27.32 -24.29 14.15
C PRO A 183 -25.88 -24.77 13.96
N ASN A 184 -25.42 -25.71 14.79
CA ASN A 184 -24.05 -26.26 14.70
C ASN A 184 -23.75 -26.91 13.35
N SER A 185 -24.77 -27.38 12.61
CA SER A 185 -24.62 -27.90 11.26
C SER A 185 -24.36 -26.83 10.18
N ALA A 186 -24.49 -25.54 10.51
CA ALA A 186 -24.31 -24.41 9.60
C ALA A 186 -23.05 -23.57 9.89
N LYS A 187 -22.20 -24.04 10.81
CA LYS A 187 -20.96 -23.39 11.19
C LYS A 187 -19.86 -24.41 11.42
N VAL A 188 -18.62 -24.06 11.12
CA VAL A 188 -17.45 -24.88 11.39
C VAL A 188 -16.39 -24.02 12.07
N PHE A 189 -15.83 -24.56 13.15
CA PHE A 189 -14.74 -23.91 13.85
C PHE A 189 -13.45 -24.05 13.05
N VAL A 190 -12.73 -22.95 12.92
CA VAL A 190 -11.49 -22.86 12.18
C VAL A 190 -10.50 -22.12 13.07
N SER A 191 -9.41 -22.79 13.42
CA SER A 191 -8.45 -22.26 14.37
C SER A 191 -7.56 -21.20 13.72
N GLU A 192 -7.01 -20.31 14.54
CA GLU A 192 -5.97 -19.36 14.16
C GLU A 192 -4.80 -20.08 13.44
N ALA A 193 -4.16 -19.34 12.52
CA ALA A 193 -3.08 -19.75 11.65
C ALA A 193 -3.43 -20.81 10.58
N GLN A 194 -4.66 -21.33 10.52
CA GLN A 194 -5.08 -22.19 9.42
C GLN A 194 -5.14 -21.41 8.10
N THR A 195 -4.61 -22.01 7.03
CA THR A 195 -4.54 -21.41 5.71
C THR A 195 -5.35 -22.19 4.68
N PHE A 196 -6.01 -21.47 3.76
CA PHE A 196 -6.84 -22.06 2.71
C PHE A 196 -6.57 -21.41 1.36
N ARG A 197 -6.38 -22.23 0.32
CA ARG A 197 -6.33 -21.74 -1.06
C ARG A 197 -7.74 -21.42 -1.53
N LEU A 198 -7.92 -20.21 -2.05
CA LEU A 198 -9.22 -19.73 -2.51
C LEU A 198 -9.34 -19.93 -4.01
N LYS A 199 -10.47 -20.52 -4.42
CA LYS A 199 -10.90 -20.62 -5.81
C LYS A 199 -11.65 -19.37 -6.25
N SER A 200 -12.47 -18.80 -5.36
CA SER A 200 -13.16 -17.54 -5.58
C SER A 200 -13.49 -16.86 -4.25
N PHE A 201 -13.75 -15.55 -4.27
CA PHE A 201 -14.20 -14.79 -3.11
C PHE A 201 -14.98 -13.54 -3.55
N ARG A 202 -15.93 -13.09 -2.73
CA ARG A 202 -16.63 -11.81 -2.94
C ARG A 202 -17.07 -11.17 -1.62
N PRO A 203 -17.09 -9.84 -1.52
CA PRO A 203 -17.65 -9.14 -0.37
C PRO A 203 -19.11 -9.55 -0.12
N ALA A 204 -19.50 -9.59 1.15
CA ALA A 204 -20.84 -9.90 1.61
C ALA A 204 -21.28 -8.90 2.69
N ALA A 205 -22.57 -8.92 3.02
CA ALA A 205 -23.13 -8.08 4.08
C ALA A 205 -22.49 -8.39 5.46
N ASP A 206 -22.70 -7.46 6.41
CA ASP A 206 -22.33 -7.62 7.82
C ASP A 206 -20.84 -7.89 8.07
N ASN A 207 -19.97 -7.28 7.25
CA ASN A 207 -18.52 -7.39 7.33
C ASN A 207 -17.99 -8.84 7.15
N HIS A 208 -18.61 -9.57 6.22
CA HIS A 208 -18.18 -10.89 5.81
C HIS A 208 -17.72 -10.91 4.35
N THR A 209 -17.00 -11.96 3.98
CA THR A 209 -16.65 -12.32 2.60
C THR A 209 -17.13 -13.73 2.37
N LEU A 210 -17.86 -13.94 1.27
CA LEU A 210 -18.16 -15.29 0.80
C LEU A 210 -16.94 -15.81 0.04
N ILE A 211 -16.41 -16.95 0.46
CA ILE A 211 -15.26 -17.61 -0.16
C ILE A 211 -15.64 -18.98 -0.71
N GLU A 212 -14.91 -19.44 -1.72
CA GLU A 212 -14.91 -20.81 -2.20
C GLU A 212 -13.50 -21.41 -2.05
N LEU A 213 -13.38 -22.53 -1.35
CA LEU A 213 -12.13 -23.24 -1.15
C LEU A 213 -11.74 -24.02 -2.41
N ALA A 214 -10.47 -23.96 -2.81
CA ALA A 214 -9.98 -24.59 -4.04
C ALA A 214 -9.76 -26.10 -3.88
N ASP A 215 -9.08 -26.50 -2.81
CA ASP A 215 -8.49 -27.84 -2.70
C ASP A 215 -8.92 -28.57 -1.42
N THR A 216 -9.91 -28.04 -0.67
CA THR A 216 -10.36 -28.64 0.60
C THR A 216 -11.83 -28.35 0.87
N THR A 217 -12.43 -29.13 1.78
CA THR A 217 -13.81 -29.01 2.22
C THR A 217 -13.87 -28.98 3.74
N LEU A 218 -14.80 -28.19 4.30
CA LEU A 218 -14.97 -28.05 5.75
C LEU A 218 -16.38 -28.44 6.19
N GLY A 219 -16.52 -28.64 7.50
CA GLY A 219 -17.80 -28.88 8.17
C GLY A 219 -18.40 -30.29 7.93
N PRO A 220 -19.50 -30.61 8.61
CA PRO A 220 -20.08 -31.95 8.62
C PRO A 220 -20.72 -32.39 7.29
N SER A 221 -20.73 -31.53 6.28
CA SER A 221 -21.30 -31.80 4.94
C SER A 221 -20.26 -31.69 3.81
N ASN A 222 -18.97 -31.59 4.12
CA ASN A 222 -17.88 -31.45 3.16
C ASN A 222 -18.11 -30.36 2.10
N GLU A 223 -18.25 -29.12 2.57
CA GLU A 223 -18.58 -27.96 1.72
C GLU A 223 -17.38 -27.08 1.43
N THR A 224 -17.38 -26.45 0.25
CA THR A 224 -16.35 -25.51 -0.20
C THR A 224 -16.72 -24.04 -0.04
N LEU A 225 -18.01 -23.71 0.15
CA LEU A 225 -18.49 -22.32 0.24
C LEU A 225 -18.76 -21.89 1.67
N TRP A 226 -18.17 -20.77 2.10
CA TRP A 226 -18.27 -20.28 3.47
C TRP A 226 -18.27 -18.75 3.55
N TYR A 227 -19.02 -18.19 4.49
CA TYR A 227 -18.90 -16.79 4.91
C TYR A 227 -17.84 -16.70 6.01
N VAL A 228 -16.84 -15.87 5.77
CA VAL A 228 -15.74 -15.58 6.69
C VAL A 228 -15.87 -14.15 7.16
N TYR A 229 -15.69 -13.93 8.46
CA TYR A 229 -15.72 -12.59 9.03
C TYR A 229 -14.43 -11.86 8.70
N ASN A 230 -14.53 -10.67 8.08
CA ASN A 230 -13.40 -9.98 7.48
C ASN A 230 -12.30 -9.60 8.49
N LEU A 231 -12.64 -9.45 9.78
CA LEU A 231 -11.66 -9.13 10.84
C LEU A 231 -10.93 -10.35 11.42
N HIS A 232 -11.34 -11.57 11.04
CA HIS A 232 -10.77 -12.83 11.56
C HIS A 232 -9.96 -13.60 10.52
N ALA A 233 -9.81 -13.04 9.31
CA ALA A 233 -8.97 -13.61 8.29
C ALA A 233 -8.26 -12.51 7.50
N SER A 234 -7.19 -12.89 6.82
CA SER A 234 -6.47 -12.08 5.83
C SER A 234 -6.26 -12.92 4.58
N ALA A 235 -5.92 -12.31 3.45
CA ALA A 235 -5.54 -13.05 2.26
C ALA A 235 -4.27 -12.48 1.62
N SER A 236 -3.50 -13.34 0.94
CA SER A 236 -2.24 -12.97 0.27
C SER A 236 -2.09 -13.68 -1.08
N THR A 237 -1.35 -13.08 -2.01
CA THR A 237 -1.10 -13.63 -3.35
C THR A 237 0.39 -13.96 -3.53
N GLY A 238 0.78 -15.20 -3.23
CA GLY A 238 2.08 -15.83 -3.59
C GLY A 238 3.39 -15.33 -2.93
N GLY A 239 4.03 -16.21 -2.13
CA GLY A 239 5.50 -16.30 -1.99
C GLY A 239 6.21 -15.53 -0.86
N GLY A 240 5.51 -14.84 0.03
CA GLY A 240 6.10 -14.10 1.16
C GLY A 240 5.84 -14.76 2.51
N THR A 241 6.83 -14.71 3.40
CA THR A 241 6.72 -15.07 4.83
C THR A 241 5.41 -14.63 5.47
N ILE A 242 4.87 -15.48 6.36
CA ILE A 242 3.69 -15.24 7.19
C ILE A 242 3.75 -13.81 7.80
N PRO A 243 2.90 -12.86 7.39
CA PRO A 243 2.77 -11.60 8.08
C PRO A 243 2.19 -11.89 9.46
N ARG A 244 2.90 -11.52 10.53
CA ARG A 244 2.35 -11.61 11.88
C ARG A 244 1.08 -10.74 11.93
N PRO A 245 0.00 -11.22 12.58
CA PRO A 245 -1.24 -10.47 12.65
C PRO A 245 -0.98 -9.18 13.44
N HIS A 246 -1.23 -8.05 12.78
CA HIS A 246 -0.98 -6.65 13.18
C HIS A 246 0.37 -6.09 12.72
N ASP A 247 0.37 -5.59 11.49
CA ASP A 247 1.50 -4.94 10.83
C ASP A 247 1.66 -3.44 11.24
N GLY A 248 1.18 -3.06 12.43
CA GLY A 248 1.11 -1.67 12.93
C GLY A 248 2.06 -1.37 14.10
N LEU A 249 1.69 -0.41 14.94
CA LEU A 249 2.49 -0.03 16.12
C LEU A 249 2.49 -1.16 17.18
N GLN A 250 3.65 -1.39 17.78
CA GLN A 250 3.85 -2.35 18.85
C GLN A 250 4.68 -1.72 19.96
N VAL A 251 4.31 -2.00 21.21
CA VAL A 251 5.09 -1.60 22.38
C VAL A 251 5.53 -2.85 23.15
N GLN A 252 6.72 -2.83 23.72
CA GLN A 252 7.24 -3.89 24.58
C GLN A 252 7.66 -3.35 25.94
N THR A 253 7.29 -4.01 27.04
CA THR A 253 7.81 -3.68 28.37
C THR A 253 9.27 -4.12 28.50
N VAL A 254 10.16 -3.24 28.96
CA VAL A 254 11.59 -3.55 29.14
C VAL A 254 11.92 -3.97 30.58
N ARG A 255 11.04 -3.68 31.53
CA ARG A 255 11.06 -4.12 32.93
C ARG A 255 9.62 -4.36 33.41
N ASP A 256 9.46 -4.97 34.58
CA ASP A 256 8.14 -5.11 35.22
C ASP A 256 7.61 -3.71 35.54
N THR A 257 6.38 -3.41 35.14
CA THR A 257 5.80 -2.07 35.25
C THR A 257 4.30 -2.12 35.52
N VAL A 258 3.68 -0.97 35.74
CA VAL A 258 2.25 -0.83 36.02
C VAL A 258 1.63 0.14 35.02
N PHE A 259 0.61 -0.33 34.31
CA PHE A 259 -0.18 0.52 33.43
C PHE A 259 -1.41 1.01 34.18
N THR A 260 -1.86 2.23 33.90
CA THR A 260 -2.95 2.88 34.63
C THR A 260 -4.07 3.31 33.69
N LEU A 261 -5.31 3.31 34.16
CA LEU A 261 -6.48 3.83 33.40
C LEU A 261 -6.56 5.36 33.40
N ARG A 262 -5.73 6.00 34.23
CA ARG A 262 -5.70 7.46 34.41
C ARG A 262 -4.26 7.99 34.46
N PRO A 263 -4.04 9.29 34.18
CA PRO A 263 -2.70 9.85 34.07
C PRO A 263 -1.97 10.02 35.41
N GLU A 264 -2.59 9.76 36.56
CA GLU A 264 -1.94 9.86 37.87
C GLU A 264 -0.97 8.69 38.11
N ALA A 265 -0.06 8.85 39.09
CA ALA A 265 0.95 7.85 39.39
C ALA A 265 0.32 6.57 39.99
N PRO A 266 0.85 5.36 39.67
CA PRO A 266 0.25 4.08 40.08
C PRO A 266 0.00 3.92 41.58
N GLU A 267 0.86 4.49 42.42
CA GLU A 267 0.78 4.48 43.88
C GLU A 267 -0.40 5.30 44.43
N THR A 268 -0.90 6.25 43.65
CA THR A 268 -2.06 7.09 44.02
C THR A 268 -3.40 6.49 43.59
N LEU A 269 -3.37 5.46 42.74
CA LEU A 269 -4.55 4.85 42.14
C LEU A 269 -4.95 3.54 42.84
N PRO A 270 -6.26 3.27 42.96
CA PRO A 270 -6.74 1.99 43.48
C PRO A 270 -6.41 0.84 42.51
N GLU A 271 -6.33 -0.39 43.03
CA GLU A 271 -6.03 -1.60 42.22
C GLU A 271 -6.96 -1.80 41.03
N SER A 272 -8.21 -1.34 41.12
CA SER A 272 -9.17 -1.40 40.01
C SER A 272 -8.82 -0.51 38.81
N GLN A 273 -7.87 0.41 38.96
CA GLN A 273 -7.46 1.36 37.92
C GLN A 273 -6.03 1.14 37.41
N LYS A 274 -5.40 0.03 37.80
CA LYS A 274 -4.04 -0.28 37.38
C LYS A 274 -3.86 -1.78 37.13
N VAL A 275 -2.86 -2.12 36.33
CA VAL A 275 -2.52 -3.50 35.99
C VAL A 275 -1.01 -3.66 35.96
N ALA A 276 -0.51 -4.69 36.66
CA ALA A 276 0.89 -5.08 36.57
C ALA A 276 1.14 -5.77 35.21
N VAL A 277 2.19 -5.35 34.51
CA VAL A 277 2.59 -5.89 33.21
C VAL A 277 4.04 -6.36 33.32
N PRO A 278 4.31 -7.66 33.10
CA PRO A 278 5.65 -8.21 33.26
C PRO A 278 6.58 -7.74 32.14
N ARG A 279 7.89 -7.76 32.41
CA ARG A 279 8.95 -7.53 31.43
C ARG A 279 8.79 -8.44 30.21
N GLY A 280 9.02 -7.87 29.03
CA GLY A 280 9.04 -8.58 27.75
C GLY A 280 7.67 -8.72 27.10
N GLN A 281 6.60 -8.31 27.77
CA GLN A 281 5.24 -8.28 27.22
C GLN A 281 5.20 -7.39 25.99
N VAL A 282 4.75 -7.95 24.85
CA VAL A 282 4.55 -7.21 23.60
C VAL A 282 3.07 -6.98 23.41
N LEU A 283 2.69 -5.74 23.10
CA LEU A 283 1.32 -5.30 22.93
C LEU A 283 1.16 -4.58 21.60
N ASN A 284 0.09 -4.91 20.86
CA ASN A 284 -0.24 -4.23 19.61
C ASN A 284 -1.09 -3.01 19.92
N ILE A 285 -0.72 -1.85 19.39
CA ILE A 285 -1.41 -0.58 19.62
C ILE A 285 -1.90 0.03 18.30
N GLN A 286 -3.07 0.67 18.33
CA GLN A 286 -3.62 1.40 17.18
C GLN A 286 -2.87 2.72 16.98
N TYR A 287 -2.63 3.44 18.08
CA TYR A 287 -1.93 4.71 18.13
C TYR A 287 -1.44 4.95 19.55
N TYR A 288 -0.59 5.97 19.71
CA TYR A 288 -0.29 6.56 21.01
C TYR A 288 -0.46 8.07 20.95
N ILE A 289 -0.70 8.68 22.10
CA ILE A 289 -0.69 10.13 22.30
C ILE A 289 0.45 10.44 23.25
N ASP A 290 1.40 11.23 22.78
CA ASP A 290 2.51 11.71 23.60
C ASP A 290 2.01 12.82 24.54
N GLN A 291 2.02 12.55 25.86
CA GLN A 291 1.60 13.52 26.88
C GLN A 291 2.81 14.28 27.48
N GLY A 292 4.04 13.99 27.03
CA GLY A 292 5.26 14.48 27.66
C GLY A 292 5.53 13.85 29.03
N SER A 293 6.64 14.26 29.67
CA SER A 293 7.07 13.76 30.99
C SER A 293 7.06 12.22 31.10
N ASP A 294 7.62 11.57 30.09
CA ASP A 294 7.70 10.10 29.97
C ASP A 294 6.37 9.35 30.04
N ARG A 295 5.27 9.99 29.61
CA ARG A 295 3.94 9.41 29.69
C ARG A 295 3.27 9.37 28.32
N TRP A 296 2.88 8.18 27.91
CA TRP A 296 2.03 7.97 26.72
C TRP A 296 0.65 7.47 27.14
N LEU A 297 -0.38 7.95 26.43
CA LEU A 297 -1.67 7.26 26.38
C LEU A 297 -1.66 6.38 25.13
N ILE A 298 -1.69 5.06 25.31
CA ILE A 298 -1.81 4.10 24.21
C ILE A 298 -3.25 3.64 24.05
N ASP A 299 -3.64 3.28 22.83
CA ASP A 299 -4.87 2.54 22.57
C ASP A 299 -4.52 1.16 22.00
N LEU A 300 -4.77 0.10 22.77
CA LEU A 300 -4.51 -1.27 22.38
C LEU A 300 -5.46 -1.70 21.25
N VAL A 301 -4.96 -2.54 20.35
CA VAL A 301 -5.78 -3.18 19.31
C VAL A 301 -6.89 -4.04 19.92
N ARG A 302 -6.64 -4.61 21.11
CA ARG A 302 -7.59 -5.40 21.90
C ARG A 302 -7.42 -5.08 23.39
N PRO A 303 -8.49 -5.19 24.19
CA PRO A 303 -8.39 -5.04 25.63
C PRO A 303 -7.82 -6.33 26.24
N GLU A 304 -6.51 -6.52 26.12
CA GLU A 304 -5.79 -7.74 26.53
C GLU A 304 -5.11 -7.61 27.91
N LEU A 305 -5.34 -6.49 28.61
CA LEU A 305 -4.82 -6.21 29.94
C LEU A 305 -5.94 -6.06 30.98
N GLY A 306 -5.60 -6.33 32.24
CA GLY A 306 -6.47 -6.11 33.39
C GLY A 306 -7.72 -7.00 33.35
N ASP A 307 -8.90 -6.39 33.45
CA ASP A 307 -10.20 -7.07 33.37
C ASP A 307 -10.65 -7.41 31.94
N GLY A 308 -9.81 -7.09 30.94
CA GLY A 308 -10.08 -7.34 29.54
C GLY A 308 -11.15 -6.42 28.93
N ARG A 309 -11.44 -5.26 29.54
CA ARG A 309 -12.42 -4.29 29.02
C ARG A 309 -11.81 -3.02 28.45
N ALA A 310 -10.68 -2.56 28.99
CA ALA A 310 -10.05 -1.32 28.59
C ALA A 310 -9.01 -1.53 27.48
N THR A 311 -9.11 -0.74 26.41
CA THR A 311 -8.06 -0.63 25.39
C THR A 311 -7.12 0.54 25.65
N GLN A 312 -7.57 1.56 26.36
CA GLN A 312 -6.78 2.76 26.63
C GLN A 312 -6.03 2.63 27.95
N TRP A 313 -4.73 2.86 27.91
CA TRP A 313 -3.83 2.76 29.06
C TRP A 313 -2.79 3.87 29.04
N TYR A 314 -2.55 4.47 30.19
CA TYR A 314 -1.37 5.30 30.41
C TYR A 314 -0.19 4.40 30.76
N ILE A 315 0.93 4.65 30.09
CA ILE A 315 2.17 3.90 30.25
C ILE A 315 3.34 4.85 30.52
N ASN A 316 4.35 4.31 31.20
CA ASN A 316 5.64 4.97 31.37
C ASN A 316 6.57 4.61 30.20
N THR A 317 7.08 5.61 29.48
CA THR A 317 8.00 5.40 28.35
C THR A 317 9.39 4.97 28.79
N GLN A 318 9.77 5.15 30.06
CA GLN A 318 11.04 4.63 30.59
C GLN A 318 11.00 3.12 30.87
N ASP A 319 9.79 2.55 30.97
CA ASP A 319 9.57 1.13 31.22
C ASP A 319 9.14 0.36 29.97
N THR A 320 8.96 1.06 28.86
CA THR A 320 8.42 0.53 27.62
C THR A 320 9.24 1.00 26.42
N LYS A 321 9.27 0.21 25.35
CA LYS A 321 9.91 0.59 24.09
C LYS A 321 8.98 0.37 22.92
N LEU A 322 9.04 1.25 21.94
CA LEU A 322 8.32 1.04 20.69
C LEU A 322 9.11 0.03 19.85
N ILE A 323 8.48 -1.07 19.44
CA ILE A 323 9.10 -1.98 18.48
C ILE A 323 9.10 -1.29 17.11
N SER A 324 10.28 -1.24 16.51
CA SER A 324 10.51 -0.67 15.20
C SER A 324 11.46 -1.54 14.40
N ALA A 325 11.18 -1.65 13.10
CA ALA A 325 12.09 -2.29 12.14
C ALA A 325 13.14 -1.30 11.58
N ILE A 326 13.11 -0.02 11.99
CA ILE A 326 14.14 0.94 11.59
C ILE A 326 15.35 0.75 12.49
N THR A 327 16.49 0.43 11.89
CA THR A 327 17.77 0.29 12.61
C THR A 327 18.72 1.39 12.17
N LEU A 328 19.37 2.04 13.12
CA LEU A 328 20.52 2.91 12.89
C LEU A 328 21.77 2.20 13.37
N THR A 329 22.81 2.14 12.54
CA THR A 329 24.13 1.62 12.92
C THR A 329 25.17 2.73 12.81
N ALA A 330 25.91 3.03 13.87
CA ALA A 330 27.12 3.86 13.76
C ALA A 330 28.18 3.07 12.99
N VAL A 331 28.55 3.49 11.78
CA VAL A 331 29.55 2.80 10.94
C VAL A 331 31.00 3.22 11.26
N THR A 332 31.16 4.32 11.99
CA THR A 332 32.41 4.79 12.59
C THR A 332 32.11 5.50 13.91
N ASN A 333 33.14 5.78 14.72
CA ASN A 333 32.99 6.58 15.93
C ASN A 333 32.37 7.94 15.57
N THR A 334 31.33 8.33 16.28
CA THR A 334 30.57 9.54 15.98
C THR A 334 30.03 10.21 17.24
N VAL A 335 29.40 11.36 17.07
CA VAL A 335 28.78 12.12 18.16
C VAL A 335 27.32 12.35 17.82
N PHE A 336 26.43 11.91 18.69
CA PHE A 336 25.02 12.31 18.66
C PHE A 336 24.87 13.64 19.37
N LYS A 337 24.06 14.54 18.81
CA LYS A 337 24.02 15.95 19.22
C LYS A 337 22.60 16.44 19.47
N ALA A 338 22.39 17.29 20.46
CA ALA A 338 21.08 17.91 20.72
C ALA A 338 20.70 18.91 19.61
N GLU A 339 21.69 19.45 18.90
CA GLU A 339 21.51 20.31 17.73
C GLU A 339 22.46 19.94 16.58
N PRO A 340 22.09 20.18 15.31
CA PRO A 340 22.90 19.82 14.15
C PRO A 340 24.08 20.79 13.87
N ILE A 341 24.79 21.22 14.91
CA ILE A 341 25.96 22.11 14.82
C ILE A 341 27.28 21.36 15.11
N ALA A 342 28.43 22.06 15.09
CA ALA A 342 29.72 21.45 15.40
C ALA A 342 29.76 20.94 16.84
N SER A 343 30.29 19.72 17.07
CA SER A 343 30.36 19.12 18.42
C SER A 343 31.25 19.91 19.39
N SER A 344 32.20 20.69 18.87
CA SER A 344 33.02 21.63 19.65
C SER A 344 32.23 22.83 20.18
N SER A 345 31.08 23.12 19.57
CA SER A 345 30.20 24.24 19.94
C SER A 345 29.06 23.81 20.86
N LEU A 346 28.97 22.53 21.20
CA LEU A 346 27.97 21.97 22.11
C LEU A 346 28.57 21.72 23.48
N ALA A 347 27.78 22.01 24.50
CA ALA A 347 28.09 21.64 25.87
C ALA A 347 28.19 20.11 26.01
N PRO A 348 28.92 19.58 27.01
CA PRO A 348 29.02 18.14 27.25
C PRO A 348 27.67 17.42 27.34
N GLU A 349 26.68 18.03 27.98
CA GLU A 349 25.31 17.51 28.14
C GLU A 349 24.54 17.41 26.81
N ASP A 350 24.84 18.29 25.85
CA ASP A 350 24.18 18.35 24.53
C ASP A 350 24.80 17.39 23.50
N LYS A 351 25.70 16.49 23.92
CA LYS A 351 26.35 15.55 23.01
C LYS A 351 26.72 14.23 23.68
N VAL A 352 26.70 13.17 22.89
CA VAL A 352 27.06 11.83 23.34
C VAL A 352 27.97 11.17 22.32
N ASP A 353 29.13 10.69 22.78
CA ASP A 353 30.04 9.91 21.95
C ASP A 353 29.49 8.50 21.72
N ILE A 354 29.42 8.10 20.45
CA ILE A 354 28.87 6.83 19.99
C ILE A 354 29.98 6.02 19.30
N PRO A 355 30.41 4.89 19.87
CA PRO A 355 31.41 4.02 19.24
C PRO A 355 30.93 3.42 17.91
N ALA A 356 31.88 3.12 17.02
CA ALA A 356 31.62 2.36 15.81
C ALA A 356 30.97 1.00 16.12
N ASN A 357 30.09 0.56 15.22
CA ASN A 357 29.26 -0.64 15.28
C ASN A 357 28.14 -0.62 16.34
N THR A 358 27.94 0.49 17.06
CA THR A 358 26.78 0.65 17.95
C THR A 358 25.49 0.68 17.11
N GLN A 359 24.45 -0.03 17.56
CA GLN A 359 23.15 -0.09 16.89
C GLN A 359 22.02 0.43 17.78
N PHE A 360 21.06 1.09 17.15
CA PHE A 360 19.86 1.63 17.77
C PHE A 360 18.62 1.26 16.97
N SER A 361 17.49 1.07 17.65
CA SER A 361 16.18 1.04 16.99
C SER A 361 15.63 2.47 16.94
N LEU A 362 15.01 2.88 15.83
CA LEU A 362 14.44 4.23 15.71
C LEU A 362 12.91 4.20 15.64
N ILE A 363 12.23 5.09 16.36
CA ILE A 363 10.79 5.35 16.16
C ILE A 363 10.56 5.86 14.72
N GLY A 364 11.45 6.76 14.32
CA GLY A 364 11.48 7.41 13.04
C GLY A 364 12.72 8.28 12.94
N HIS A 365 12.96 8.80 11.75
CA HIS A 365 14.02 9.77 11.52
C HIS A 365 13.52 10.82 10.55
N LEU A 366 13.97 12.05 10.76
CA LEU A 366 13.79 13.16 9.87
C LEU A 366 15.17 13.63 9.42
N PRO A 367 15.30 14.17 8.21
CA PRO A 367 16.53 14.84 7.82
C PRO A 367 16.73 16.11 8.65
N ALA A 368 17.99 16.47 8.88
CA ALA A 368 18.34 17.67 9.62
C ALA A 368 19.59 18.33 9.06
N ALA A 369 19.71 19.65 9.25
CA ALA A 369 20.78 20.49 8.72
C ALA A 369 22.21 19.93 8.95
N GLY A 370 23.18 20.38 8.15
CA GLY A 370 24.58 20.02 8.31
C GLY A 370 24.87 18.52 8.12
N ASN A 371 24.10 17.85 7.26
CA ASN A 371 24.17 16.41 7.03
C ASN A 371 23.91 15.53 8.27
N HIS A 372 22.88 15.88 9.03
CA HIS A 372 22.39 15.07 10.14
C HIS A 372 21.05 14.41 9.79
N ALA A 373 20.71 13.38 10.55
CA ALA A 373 19.34 12.93 10.73
C ALA A 373 18.92 13.30 12.15
N LYS A 374 17.79 13.99 12.31
CA LYS A 374 17.07 14.03 13.58
C LYS A 374 16.43 12.66 13.79
N VAL A 375 17.02 11.88 14.66
CA VAL A 375 16.59 10.51 14.97
C VAL A 375 15.86 10.53 16.31
N ARG A 376 14.78 9.77 16.41
CA ARG A 376 14.16 9.47 17.70
C ARG A 376 14.37 8.00 17.98
N LEU A 377 15.11 7.69 19.05
CA LEU A 377 15.43 6.35 19.48
C LEU A 377 14.17 5.67 20.02
N ALA A 378 14.01 4.38 19.73
CA ALA A 378 12.79 3.63 20.05
C ALA A 378 12.85 2.91 21.40
N ASP A 379 14.07 2.57 21.81
CA ASP A 379 14.32 1.60 22.86
C ASP A 379 15.42 2.01 23.86
N THR A 380 15.97 3.22 23.70
CA THR A 380 16.95 3.77 24.62
C THR A 380 16.91 5.29 24.62
N THR A 381 17.35 5.87 25.72
CA THR A 381 17.73 7.28 25.84
C THR A 381 19.25 7.37 25.96
N LEU A 382 19.82 8.55 25.73
CA LEU A 382 21.26 8.80 25.82
C LEU A 382 21.53 10.10 26.58
N GLY A 383 22.77 10.26 27.06
CA GLY A 383 23.21 11.46 27.79
C GLY A 383 22.74 11.49 29.24
N GLU A 384 23.17 12.52 29.98
CA GLU A 384 22.79 12.71 31.39
C GLU A 384 21.30 13.05 31.55
N ASP A 385 20.73 13.74 30.57
CA ASP A 385 19.32 14.16 30.54
C ASP A 385 18.36 13.10 29.97
N GLU A 386 18.84 11.88 29.73
CA GLU A 386 18.05 10.75 29.19
C GLU A 386 17.19 11.15 27.96
N ILE A 387 17.80 11.82 26.98
CA ILE A 387 17.11 12.32 25.80
C ILE A 387 16.94 11.18 24.76
N ASP A 388 15.75 11.09 24.15
CA ASP A 388 15.43 10.10 23.10
C ASP A 388 15.63 10.63 21.67
N THR A 389 15.81 11.94 21.51
CA THR A 389 15.84 12.63 20.22
C THR A 389 17.19 13.29 20.00
N TRP A 390 17.90 12.87 18.96
CA TRP A 390 19.27 13.29 18.68
C TRP A 390 19.47 13.65 17.22
N TYR A 391 20.51 14.41 16.92
CA TYR A 391 21.00 14.66 15.57
C TYR A 391 22.24 13.78 15.33
N ALA A 392 22.05 12.72 14.54
CA ALA A 392 23.10 11.79 14.15
C ALA A 392 23.74 12.22 12.83
N TYR A 393 25.07 12.27 12.74
CA TYR A 393 25.78 12.68 11.51
C TYR A 393 25.75 11.57 10.45
N ASN A 394 25.04 11.78 9.35
CA ASN A 394 24.71 10.72 8.38
C ASN A 394 25.95 9.98 7.82
N PRO A 395 27.09 10.62 7.50
CA PRO A 395 28.26 9.89 7.01
C PRO A 395 28.82 8.86 7.99
N HIS A 396 28.51 9.00 9.27
CA HIS A 396 28.95 8.09 10.31
C HIS A 396 27.88 7.09 10.73
N VAL A 397 26.67 7.17 10.18
CA VAL A 397 25.56 6.28 10.54
C VAL A 397 24.87 5.70 9.31
N ARG A 398 24.42 4.46 9.41
CA ARG A 398 23.63 3.78 8.38
C ARG A 398 22.26 3.49 8.94
N ILE A 399 21.23 4.10 8.37
CA ILE A 399 19.82 3.86 8.74
C ILE A 399 19.20 2.90 7.71
N VAL A 400 18.59 1.82 8.19
CA VAL A 400 17.94 0.78 7.38
C VAL A 400 16.50 0.65 7.85
N GLY A 401 15.56 0.55 6.89
CA GLY A 401 14.13 0.48 7.16
C GLY A 401 13.42 1.82 7.00
N GLN A 402 12.11 1.79 6.74
CA GLN A 402 11.27 2.98 6.63
C GLN A 402 9.96 2.75 7.37
N ARG A 403 9.47 3.80 8.01
CA ARG A 403 8.15 3.88 8.63
C ARG A 403 7.57 5.24 8.30
N GLN A 404 6.33 5.28 7.87
CA GLN A 404 5.60 6.53 7.71
C GLN A 404 4.67 6.71 8.90
N LEU A 405 4.78 7.84 9.56
CA LEU A 405 3.91 8.19 10.67
C LEU A 405 3.14 9.45 10.32
N LEU A 406 1.88 9.51 10.72
CA LEU A 406 1.11 10.74 10.77
C LEU A 406 1.07 11.20 12.22
N GLN A 407 1.54 12.42 12.47
CA GLN A 407 1.41 13.10 13.75
C GLN A 407 0.39 14.24 13.63
N VAL A 408 -0.52 14.31 14.58
CA VAL A 408 -1.51 15.39 14.70
C VAL A 408 -0.91 16.56 15.49
N ARG A 409 -0.93 17.77 14.91
CA ARG A 409 -0.35 19.00 15.50
C ARG A 409 -1.32 19.74 16.43
N GLY A 410 -2.63 19.63 16.16
CA GLY A 410 -3.71 20.22 16.92
C GLY A 410 -4.94 19.32 16.86
N ASP A 411 -5.85 19.41 17.84
CA ASP A 411 -7.11 18.66 17.82
C ASP A 411 -7.83 18.89 16.47
N THR A 412 -8.14 17.81 15.76
CA THR A 412 -8.67 17.88 14.39
C THR A 412 -9.72 16.81 14.13
N ILE A 413 -10.50 16.97 13.06
CA ILE A 413 -11.54 16.03 12.66
C ILE A 413 -11.11 15.32 11.38
N PHE A 414 -10.93 14.01 11.48
CA PHE A 414 -10.76 13.14 10.31
C PHE A 414 -12.13 12.78 9.74
N LYS A 415 -12.23 12.75 8.40
CA LYS A 415 -13.51 12.64 7.68
C LYS A 415 -13.50 11.58 6.59
N THR A 416 -14.65 11.05 6.19
CA THR A 416 -14.74 10.11 5.06
C THR A 416 -14.63 10.80 3.69
N SER A 417 -14.74 12.13 3.66
CA SER A 417 -14.63 12.97 2.46
C SER A 417 -14.06 14.37 2.78
N PRO A 418 -13.65 15.17 1.78
CA PRO A 418 -13.15 16.53 2.01
C PRO A 418 -14.26 17.56 2.29
N ALA A 419 -15.53 17.16 2.40
CA ALA A 419 -16.66 18.04 2.73
C ALA A 419 -16.52 18.71 4.11
N LEU A 420 -17.33 19.73 4.40
CA LEU A 420 -17.28 20.41 5.70
C LEU A 420 -17.75 19.45 6.81
N SER A 421 -17.12 19.51 7.98
CA SER A 421 -17.45 18.61 9.11
C SER A 421 -18.90 18.75 9.60
N SER A 422 -19.50 19.92 9.39
CA SER A 422 -20.91 20.22 9.70
C SER A 422 -21.90 19.51 8.77
N GLU A 423 -21.45 19.09 7.59
CA GLU A 423 -22.27 18.44 6.56
C GLU A 423 -22.20 16.91 6.63
N LEU A 424 -21.32 16.37 7.49
CA LEU A 424 -21.09 14.93 7.63
C LEU A 424 -21.76 14.36 8.89
N PRO A 425 -22.37 13.16 8.79
CA PRO A 425 -22.92 12.48 9.95
C PRO A 425 -21.81 12.05 10.93
N GLU A 426 -22.15 11.84 12.20
CA GLU A 426 -21.21 11.40 13.24
C GLU A 426 -20.53 10.06 12.92
N THR A 427 -21.15 9.21 12.11
CA THR A 427 -20.52 7.97 11.65
C THR A 427 -19.32 8.21 10.73
N ASP A 428 -19.26 9.38 10.09
CA ASP A 428 -18.34 9.70 8.99
C ASP A 428 -17.25 10.70 9.37
N LYS A 429 -17.16 10.99 10.67
CA LYS A 429 -16.13 11.83 11.24
C LYS A 429 -15.63 11.26 12.56
N VAL A 430 -14.39 11.59 12.91
CA VAL A 430 -13.80 11.21 14.18
C VAL A 430 -12.89 12.35 14.66
N LEU A 431 -13.07 12.76 15.92
CA LEU A 431 -12.17 13.69 16.59
C LEU A 431 -10.87 12.96 16.92
N VAL A 432 -9.74 13.51 16.49
CA VAL A 432 -8.41 13.01 16.80
C VAL A 432 -7.65 14.09 17.55
N LYS A 433 -7.09 13.71 18.70
CA LYS A 433 -6.43 14.64 19.61
C LYS A 433 -5.06 15.05 19.10
N SER A 434 -4.65 16.26 19.45
CA SER A 434 -3.27 16.72 19.32
C SER A 434 -2.27 15.72 19.88
N ASN A 435 -1.09 15.64 19.26
CA ASN A 435 -0.02 14.69 19.56
C ASN A 435 -0.36 13.21 19.35
N THR A 436 -1.51 12.89 18.76
CA THR A 436 -1.78 11.52 18.31
C THR A 436 -0.81 11.14 17.20
N VAL A 437 -0.16 9.98 17.34
CA VAL A 437 0.73 9.40 16.34
C VAL A 437 0.17 8.09 15.82
N LEU A 438 0.00 8.02 14.50
CA LEU A 438 -0.53 6.87 13.78
C LEU A 438 0.49 6.39 12.75
N GLU A 439 0.60 5.09 12.55
CA GLU A 439 1.35 4.54 11.41
C GLU A 439 0.47 4.55 10.16
N ILE A 440 1.01 4.98 9.03
CA ILE A 440 0.29 5.06 7.76
C ILE A 440 0.86 4.05 6.75
N SER A 441 -0.02 3.44 5.96
CA SER A 441 0.36 2.55 4.86
C SER A 441 0.47 3.31 3.54
N SER A 442 -0.33 4.37 3.36
CA SER A 442 -0.35 5.17 2.14
C SER A 442 -1.14 6.46 2.33
N TYR A 443 -0.93 7.45 1.46
CA TYR A 443 -1.77 8.63 1.35
C TYR A 443 -1.86 9.13 -0.11
N SER A 444 -2.92 9.87 -0.44
CA SER A 444 -3.16 10.44 -1.78
C SER A 444 -2.54 11.84 -1.94
N GLN A 445 -2.64 12.41 -3.13
CA GLN A 445 -2.47 13.86 -3.26
C GLN A 445 -3.58 14.62 -2.53
N PRO A 446 -3.30 15.84 -2.02
CA PRO A 446 -4.33 16.69 -1.46
C PRO A 446 -5.36 17.11 -2.48
N GLU A 447 -6.59 17.17 -2.03
CA GLU A 447 -7.67 17.88 -2.68
C GLU A 447 -8.31 18.82 -1.65
N LYS A 448 -8.50 20.10 -1.99
CA LYS A 448 -9.16 21.09 -1.12
C LYS A 448 -8.58 21.13 0.32
N ASN A 449 -7.25 21.18 0.45
CA ASN A 449 -6.52 21.14 1.73
C ASN A 449 -6.72 19.88 2.58
N HIS A 450 -7.24 18.79 2.00
CA HIS A 450 -7.38 17.51 2.67
C HIS A 450 -6.59 16.44 1.95
N VAL A 451 -5.93 15.57 2.70
CA VAL A 451 -5.22 14.41 2.16
C VAL A 451 -5.93 13.14 2.61
N ARG A 452 -6.18 12.20 1.68
CA ARG A 452 -6.72 10.89 2.03
C ARG A 452 -5.57 10.00 2.50
N VAL A 453 -5.66 9.49 3.72
CA VAL A 453 -4.64 8.68 4.39
C VAL A 453 -5.23 7.33 4.77
N ALA A 454 -4.48 6.26 4.54
CA ALA A 454 -4.79 4.92 5.04
C ALA A 454 -3.81 4.55 6.16
N PHE A 455 -4.34 4.15 7.31
CA PHE A 455 -3.58 3.74 8.49
C PHE A 455 -3.15 2.28 8.42
N LYS A 456 -1.95 2.01 8.92
CA LYS A 456 -1.40 0.67 9.07
C LYS A 456 -1.74 0.14 10.47
N GLY A 457 -2.79 -0.67 10.56
CA GLY A 457 -3.21 -1.33 11.80
C GLY A 457 -4.11 -0.50 12.74
N ALA A 458 -4.34 0.79 12.46
CA ALA A 458 -5.24 1.63 13.24
C ALA A 458 -6.65 1.72 12.63
N PHE A 459 -7.68 1.65 13.47
CA PHE A 459 -9.08 1.78 13.08
C PHE A 459 -9.79 2.78 14.00
N LEU A 460 -10.23 3.89 13.41
CA LEU A 460 -10.82 5.01 14.14
C LEU A 460 -12.33 5.12 13.86
N GLY A 461 -13.02 5.88 14.72
CA GLY A 461 -14.44 6.16 14.59
C GLY A 461 -15.36 4.98 14.91
N SER A 462 -16.66 5.26 14.98
CA SER A 462 -17.69 4.26 15.35
C SER A 462 -17.79 3.09 14.37
N GLN A 463 -17.42 3.32 13.12
CA GLN A 463 -17.39 2.31 12.05
C GLN A 463 -16.03 1.60 11.94
N ARG A 464 -15.07 1.88 12.84
CA ARG A 464 -13.73 1.30 12.85
C ARG A 464 -13.06 1.34 11.47
N ARG A 465 -12.94 2.53 10.88
CA ARG A 465 -12.31 2.72 9.57
C ARG A 465 -10.82 3.00 9.71
N ASN A 466 -10.02 2.48 8.80
CA ASN A 466 -8.58 2.77 8.71
C ASN A 466 -8.25 3.86 7.69
N THR A 467 -9.22 4.37 6.94
CA THR A 467 -8.98 5.35 5.87
C THR A 467 -9.79 6.61 6.09
N TRP A 468 -9.12 7.76 6.01
CA TRP A 468 -9.68 9.06 6.36
C TRP A 468 -9.07 10.19 5.54
N PHE A 469 -9.85 11.24 5.28
CA PHE A 469 -9.37 12.55 4.86
C PHE A 469 -8.96 13.36 6.08
N CYS A 470 -7.70 13.81 6.07
CA CYS A 470 -7.08 14.60 7.13
C CYS A 470 -6.84 16.03 6.61
N TYR A 471 -7.13 17.04 7.43
CA TYR A 471 -6.86 18.43 7.07
C TYR A 471 -5.36 18.70 7.14
N VAL A 472 -4.75 19.04 6.01
CA VAL A 472 -3.30 19.09 5.83
C VAL A 472 -2.60 20.01 6.85
N PRO A 473 -3.10 21.23 7.16
CA PRO A 473 -2.47 22.10 8.15
C PRO A 473 -2.36 21.53 9.58
N ASP A 474 -3.28 20.63 9.96
CA ASP A 474 -3.37 20.08 11.32
C ASP A 474 -2.52 18.82 11.51
N ILE A 475 -1.93 18.31 10.43
CA ILE A 475 -1.17 17.07 10.46
C ILE A 475 0.24 17.26 9.93
N TYR A 476 1.12 16.34 10.29
CA TYR A 476 2.46 16.22 9.75
C TYR A 476 2.73 14.76 9.42
N ILE A 477 3.10 14.45 8.17
CA ILE A 477 3.51 13.10 7.77
C ILE A 477 5.04 13.03 7.86
N ILE A 478 5.51 12.19 8.77
CA ILE A 478 6.92 11.88 9.00
C ILE A 478 7.32 10.82 7.96
N GLY A 479 8.25 11.18 7.07
CA GLY A 479 8.86 10.27 6.10
C GLY A 479 8.66 10.62 4.62
N THR A 480 7.72 11.49 4.25
CA THR A 480 7.43 11.95 2.87
C THR A 480 6.56 13.22 2.84
N GLU A 481 6.54 13.98 1.72
CA GLU A 481 5.69 15.18 1.56
C GLU A 481 4.36 14.94 0.83
N ILE A 482 3.41 15.82 1.13
CA ILE A 482 2.04 15.84 0.66
C ILE A 482 1.94 16.63 -0.68
N GLY A 483 1.50 16.00 -1.79
CA GLY A 483 1.23 16.69 -3.08
C GLY A 483 2.14 16.35 -4.27
N ASN A 484 2.59 15.11 -4.37
CA ASN A 484 3.60 14.66 -5.35
C ASN A 484 2.99 13.82 -6.51
N ASN A 485 3.34 14.11 -7.78
CA ASN A 485 2.68 13.57 -8.98
C ASN A 485 3.61 12.77 -9.94
N PRO A 486 3.29 11.50 -10.24
CA PRO A 486 4.10 10.64 -11.11
C PRO A 486 4.03 10.95 -12.62
N THR A 487 3.08 11.76 -13.10
CA THR A 487 2.90 12.08 -14.54
C THR A 487 3.48 13.42 -14.96
N ASP A 488 4.14 14.14 -14.06
CA ASP A 488 4.75 15.41 -14.41
C ASP A 488 5.79 15.18 -15.53
N GLN A 489 5.84 16.07 -16.53
CA GLN A 489 6.88 16.04 -17.56
C GLN A 489 8.15 16.75 -17.06
N GLY A 490 9.32 16.24 -17.43
CA GLY A 490 10.59 16.89 -17.10
C GLY A 490 10.60 18.32 -17.64
N PRO A 491 11.17 19.30 -16.91
CA PRO A 491 11.12 20.69 -17.34
C PRO A 491 11.83 20.88 -18.70
N PRO A 492 11.31 21.74 -19.59
CA PRO A 492 12.06 22.16 -20.78
C PRO A 492 13.36 22.88 -20.37
N PRO A 493 14.37 22.96 -21.26
CA PRO A 493 15.61 23.67 -20.99
C PRO A 493 15.34 25.10 -20.51
N PRO A 494 15.99 25.59 -19.44
CA PRO A 494 15.63 26.85 -18.84
C PRO A 494 15.94 28.05 -19.76
N PRO A 495 15.14 29.14 -19.70
CA PRO A 495 15.46 30.41 -20.34
C PRO A 495 16.78 30.99 -19.81
N SER A 496 17.59 31.60 -20.68
CA SER A 496 18.86 32.21 -20.29
C SER A 496 18.66 33.35 -19.27
N GLY A 497 19.26 33.23 -18.08
CA GLY A 497 19.37 34.32 -17.09
C GLY A 497 18.55 34.16 -15.81
N SER A 498 17.63 33.19 -15.72
CA SER A 498 16.89 32.89 -14.48
C SER A 498 17.50 31.70 -13.74
N ARG A 499 17.81 31.86 -12.44
CA ARG A 499 18.25 30.74 -11.57
C ARG A 499 17.13 29.72 -11.34
N GLY A 500 15.88 30.07 -11.63
CA GLY A 500 14.72 29.19 -11.46
C GLY A 500 14.16 29.25 -10.04
N MET A 501 13.45 28.19 -9.66
CA MET A 501 12.80 28.10 -8.35
C MET A 501 13.82 27.89 -7.24
N ALA A 502 13.68 28.61 -6.12
CA ALA A 502 14.49 28.40 -4.93
C ALA A 502 14.16 27.03 -4.31
N LEU A 503 15.20 26.26 -4.02
CA LEU A 503 15.14 24.92 -3.48
C LEU A 503 15.88 24.89 -2.14
N GLN A 504 15.26 24.23 -1.18
CA GLN A 504 15.88 23.90 0.10
C GLN A 504 16.05 22.39 0.15
N PHE A 505 17.25 21.95 0.54
CA PHE A 505 17.55 20.52 0.63
C PHE A 505 17.63 20.09 2.08
N PRO A 506 16.96 18.97 2.43
CA PRO A 506 17.07 18.40 3.76
C PRO A 506 18.55 18.10 4.06
N GLY A 507 19.07 18.73 5.11
CA GLY A 507 20.47 18.60 5.50
C GLY A 507 21.44 19.66 4.98
N PHE A 508 20.96 20.65 4.24
CA PHE A 508 21.79 21.73 3.70
C PHE A 508 21.22 23.09 4.08
N SER A 509 22.08 24.04 4.47
CA SER A 509 21.69 25.38 4.93
C SER A 509 21.68 26.44 3.81
N GLY A 510 21.99 26.04 2.57
CA GLY A 510 22.04 26.91 1.41
C GLY A 510 20.74 26.91 0.60
N THR A 511 20.43 28.05 -0.02
CA THR A 511 19.41 28.12 -1.06
C THR A 511 20.02 27.66 -2.38
N TYR A 512 19.48 26.59 -2.92
CA TYR A 512 19.79 26.09 -4.26
C TYR A 512 18.74 26.58 -5.22
N TYR A 513 18.99 26.45 -6.52
CA TYR A 513 17.99 26.84 -7.50
C TYR A 513 17.83 25.80 -8.59
N SER A 514 16.61 25.64 -9.09
CA SER A 514 16.26 24.59 -10.03
C SER A 514 17.07 24.62 -11.33
N ASN A 515 17.49 25.79 -11.80
CA ASN A 515 18.25 25.90 -13.06
C ASN A 515 19.76 25.94 -12.81
N ASP A 516 20.19 25.94 -11.55
CA ASP A 516 21.61 25.86 -11.23
C ASP A 516 22.10 24.43 -11.53
N PRO A 517 23.32 24.30 -12.08
CA PRO A 517 23.92 23.00 -12.26
C PRO A 517 24.19 22.35 -10.90
N ILE A 518 24.02 21.03 -10.82
CA ILE A 518 24.33 20.23 -9.63
C ILE A 518 25.82 20.37 -9.30
N TYR A 519 26.66 20.32 -10.32
CA TYR A 519 28.08 20.66 -10.24
C TYR A 519 28.35 21.96 -10.99
N TRP A 520 28.70 23.03 -10.25
CA TRP A 520 29.18 24.27 -10.87
C TRP A 520 30.43 24.06 -11.70
N THR A 521 31.29 23.14 -11.26
CA THR A 521 32.48 22.69 -11.97
C THR A 521 32.54 21.17 -11.89
N THR A 522 32.57 20.52 -13.04
CA THR A 522 32.69 19.06 -13.18
C THR A 522 34.10 18.59 -12.80
N GLN A 523 34.30 17.27 -12.73
CA GLN A 523 35.64 16.66 -12.56
C GLN A 523 36.63 17.00 -13.68
N TYR A 524 36.20 17.68 -14.74
CA TYR A 524 37.02 18.09 -15.87
C TYR A 524 37.36 19.58 -15.90
N GLY A 525 36.86 20.36 -14.92
CA GLY A 525 37.03 21.82 -14.91
C GLY A 525 35.97 22.57 -15.71
N ASP A 526 35.09 21.87 -16.43
CA ASP A 526 34.00 22.46 -17.22
C ASP A 526 32.77 22.77 -16.35
N ARG A 527 31.89 23.67 -16.79
CA ARG A 527 30.59 23.90 -16.14
C ARG A 527 29.70 22.65 -16.27
N GLY A 528 29.00 22.27 -15.20
CA GLY A 528 28.08 21.14 -15.21
C GLY A 528 26.88 21.35 -16.13
N ASN A 529 26.37 20.23 -16.63
CA ASN A 529 25.32 20.16 -17.65
C ASN A 529 23.97 19.70 -17.09
N PHE A 530 23.95 19.12 -15.89
CA PHE A 530 22.73 18.63 -15.24
C PHE A 530 22.33 19.51 -14.07
N THR A 531 21.03 19.76 -13.93
CA THR A 531 20.46 20.74 -13.01
C THR A 531 19.63 20.10 -11.90
N TRP A 532 19.42 20.84 -10.80
CA TRP A 532 18.52 20.40 -9.74
C TRP A 532 17.07 20.22 -10.20
N GLY A 533 16.65 21.01 -11.19
CA GLY A 533 15.33 20.92 -11.80
C GLY A 533 15.09 19.58 -12.50
N GLU A 534 16.11 19.07 -13.19
CA GLU A 534 16.07 17.74 -13.80
C GLU A 534 16.09 16.62 -12.74
N ALA A 535 16.93 16.75 -11.72
CA ALA A 535 17.04 15.74 -10.67
C ALA A 535 15.76 15.58 -9.83
N LEU A 536 15.10 16.70 -9.55
CA LEU A 536 13.96 16.76 -8.65
C LEU A 536 12.64 16.96 -9.37
N HIS A 537 12.64 16.92 -10.70
CA HIS A 537 11.42 17.06 -11.49
C HIS A 537 10.66 18.35 -11.15
N VAL A 538 11.37 19.48 -11.17
CA VAL A 538 10.79 20.79 -10.82
C VAL A 538 9.83 21.25 -11.90
N ASN A 539 8.58 21.52 -11.50
CA ASN A 539 7.60 22.23 -12.29
C ASN A 539 7.60 23.71 -11.89
N THR A 540 8.21 24.55 -12.72
CA THR A 540 8.34 25.99 -12.44
C THR A 540 7.03 26.76 -12.55
N SER A 541 5.98 26.23 -13.19
CA SER A 541 4.68 26.91 -13.31
C SER A 541 3.80 26.68 -12.08
N THR A 542 3.94 25.52 -11.42
CA THR A 542 3.19 25.19 -10.20
C THR A 542 4.00 25.36 -8.92
N GLY A 543 5.33 25.50 -9.04
CA GLY A 543 6.25 25.53 -7.90
C GLY A 543 6.45 24.16 -7.23
N GLN A 544 6.00 23.07 -7.86
CA GLN A 544 6.08 21.72 -7.32
C GLN A 544 7.39 21.03 -7.73
N TYR A 545 7.92 20.17 -6.87
CA TYR A 545 9.07 19.32 -7.17
C TYR A 545 9.09 18.10 -6.24
N ARG A 546 9.82 17.06 -6.65
CA ARG A 546 10.07 15.86 -5.83
C ARG A 546 11.08 16.20 -4.75
N ARG A 547 10.59 16.39 -3.52
CA ARG A 547 11.45 16.77 -2.40
C ARG A 547 12.24 15.57 -1.89
N PRO A 548 13.57 15.66 -1.84
CA PRO A 548 14.42 14.62 -1.28
C PRO A 548 13.96 14.26 0.14
N ALA A 549 13.77 12.97 0.41
CA ALA A 549 13.28 12.51 1.70
C ALA A 549 14.32 12.70 2.80
N ASN A 550 15.60 12.77 2.44
CA ASN A 550 16.74 13.02 3.33
C ASN A 550 18.00 13.45 2.55
N ALA A 551 19.07 13.77 3.28
CA ALA A 551 20.35 14.17 2.69
C ALA A 551 21.02 13.03 1.89
N GLU A 552 20.76 11.75 2.22
CA GLU A 552 21.30 10.62 1.45
C GLU A 552 20.79 10.58 0.02
N VAL A 553 19.54 10.98 -0.20
CA VAL A 553 19.01 11.20 -1.55
C VAL A 553 19.83 12.25 -2.29
N ILE A 554 20.19 13.36 -1.62
CA ILE A 554 21.04 14.41 -2.22
C ILE A 554 22.43 13.86 -2.55
N TYR A 555 23.05 13.10 -1.66
CA TYR A 555 24.34 12.46 -1.96
C TYR A 555 24.23 11.44 -3.08
N GLY A 556 23.12 10.72 -3.17
CA GLY A 556 22.83 9.84 -4.29
C GLY A 556 22.77 10.61 -5.61
N ILE A 557 22.05 11.74 -5.63
CA ILE A 557 21.98 12.65 -6.77
C ILE A 557 23.38 13.14 -7.15
N LEU A 558 24.20 13.59 -6.18
CA LEU A 558 25.57 14.02 -6.45
C LEU A 558 26.42 12.89 -7.07
N ARG A 559 26.37 11.67 -6.51
CA ARG A 559 27.13 10.51 -7.03
C ARG A 559 26.76 10.21 -8.48
N ILE A 560 25.47 10.11 -8.79
CA ILE A 560 25.04 9.73 -10.14
C ILE A 560 25.16 10.91 -11.13
N ALA A 561 25.07 12.17 -10.66
CA ALA A 561 25.36 13.36 -11.47
C ALA A 561 26.80 13.33 -11.99
N LYS A 562 27.76 12.91 -11.17
CA LYS A 562 29.15 12.76 -11.59
C LYS A 562 29.31 11.77 -12.74
N ALA A 563 28.61 10.64 -12.67
CA ALA A 563 28.59 9.63 -13.73
C ALA A 563 27.90 10.14 -15.01
N LEU A 564 26.84 10.95 -14.88
CA LEU A 564 26.18 11.57 -16.02
C LEU A 564 27.11 12.54 -16.76
N GLU A 565 27.97 13.29 -16.07
CA GLU A 565 28.99 14.14 -16.72
C GLU A 565 30.02 13.30 -17.49
N ASP A 566 30.43 12.14 -16.95
CA ASP A 566 31.31 11.19 -17.65
C ASP A 566 30.65 10.65 -18.92
N ILE A 567 29.37 10.26 -18.82
CA ILE A 567 28.57 9.77 -19.95
C ILE A 567 28.48 10.86 -21.02
N ARG A 568 28.07 12.07 -20.64
CA ARG A 568 27.95 13.20 -21.57
C ARG A 568 29.27 13.47 -22.31
N LYS A 569 30.40 13.48 -21.58
CA LYS A 569 31.73 13.68 -22.17
C LYS A 569 32.12 12.54 -23.10
N ARG A 570 31.87 11.29 -22.72
CA ARG A 570 32.14 10.10 -23.54
C ARG A 570 31.42 10.15 -24.88
N TYR A 571 30.16 10.56 -24.89
CA TYR A 571 29.37 10.61 -26.13
C TYR A 571 29.55 11.91 -26.92
N GLY A 572 30.00 13.00 -26.28
CA GLY A 572 30.06 14.33 -26.88
C GLY A 572 28.68 14.84 -27.34
N ARG A 573 27.61 14.35 -26.73
CA ARG A 573 26.22 14.53 -27.16
C ARG A 573 25.32 14.89 -25.97
N PRO A 574 24.19 15.59 -26.21
CA PRO A 574 23.21 15.83 -25.17
C PRO A 574 22.70 14.53 -24.53
N VAL A 575 22.71 14.50 -23.21
CA VAL A 575 22.08 13.47 -22.37
C VAL A 575 20.81 14.09 -21.82
N ILE A 576 19.66 13.51 -22.15
CA ILE A 576 18.32 14.00 -21.79
C ILE A 576 17.82 13.14 -20.63
N ILE A 577 17.54 13.76 -19.49
CA ILE A 577 17.02 13.06 -18.31
C ILE A 577 15.51 12.85 -18.46
N THR A 578 15.06 11.60 -18.29
CA THR A 578 13.63 11.26 -18.32
C THR A 578 13.07 11.00 -16.92
N SER A 579 13.89 10.45 -16.03
CA SER A 579 13.53 10.26 -14.62
C SER A 579 14.78 10.20 -13.76
N TRP A 580 14.74 10.81 -12.57
CA TRP A 580 15.86 10.76 -11.63
C TRP A 580 15.35 10.46 -10.23
N TYR A 581 15.42 11.37 -9.25
CA TYR A 581 14.87 11.07 -7.94
C TYR A 581 13.36 10.80 -8.04
N ARG A 582 12.92 9.73 -7.38
CA ARG A 582 11.50 9.40 -7.14
C ARG A 582 11.36 9.18 -5.65
N ASP A 583 10.53 9.95 -4.98
CA ASP A 583 10.11 9.62 -3.62
C ASP A 583 9.22 8.36 -3.61
N PRO A 584 8.96 7.77 -2.43
CA PRO A 584 8.21 6.51 -2.30
C PRO A 584 6.86 6.49 -3.00
N ALA A 585 6.09 7.59 -2.93
CA ALA A 585 4.75 7.64 -3.51
C ALA A 585 4.81 7.65 -5.04
N THR A 586 5.69 8.48 -5.62
CA THR A 586 5.89 8.50 -7.08
C THR A 586 6.45 7.16 -7.56
N ASN A 587 7.43 6.58 -6.87
CA ASN A 587 8.01 5.30 -7.25
C ASN A 587 6.97 4.17 -7.26
N ALA A 588 6.10 4.10 -6.25
CA ALA A 588 5.01 3.13 -6.24
C ALA A 588 4.00 3.37 -7.38
N ALA A 589 3.63 4.63 -7.61
CA ALA A 589 2.63 4.97 -8.62
C ALA A 589 3.07 4.70 -10.06
N VAL A 590 4.38 4.73 -10.35
CA VAL A 590 4.94 4.34 -11.66
C VAL A 590 5.25 2.84 -11.76
N GLY A 591 4.86 2.03 -10.78
CA GLY A 591 5.16 0.59 -10.74
C GLY A 591 6.65 0.28 -10.48
N GLY A 592 7.37 1.21 -9.88
CA GLY A 592 8.78 1.05 -9.52
C GLY A 592 8.96 -0.01 -8.43
N ALA A 593 10.09 -0.72 -8.49
CA ALA A 593 10.45 -1.72 -7.48
C ALA A 593 10.54 -1.09 -6.07
N SER A 594 10.18 -1.86 -5.04
CA SER A 594 10.25 -1.43 -3.63
C SER A 594 11.67 -1.11 -3.14
N GLN A 595 12.69 -1.65 -3.82
CA GLN A 595 14.11 -1.39 -3.59
C GLN A 595 14.76 -0.58 -4.73
N SER A 596 13.95 0.22 -5.43
CA SER A 596 14.40 1.06 -6.56
C SER A 596 15.47 2.06 -6.14
N ARG A 597 16.54 2.18 -6.95
CA ARG A 597 17.63 3.14 -6.72
C ARG A 597 17.22 4.59 -6.91
N HIS A 598 16.12 4.85 -7.62
CA HIS A 598 15.54 6.19 -7.73
C HIS A 598 15.05 6.73 -6.37
N LEU A 599 14.66 5.84 -5.44
CA LEU A 599 14.29 6.21 -4.06
C LEU A 599 15.47 6.77 -3.26
N LEU A 600 16.69 6.39 -3.66
CA LEU A 600 17.94 6.76 -3.01
C LEU A 600 18.63 7.93 -3.71
N GLY A 601 18.00 8.51 -4.74
CA GLY A 601 18.56 9.59 -5.57
C GLY A 601 19.71 9.16 -6.49
N ASP A 602 20.18 7.91 -6.41
CA ASP A 602 21.36 7.44 -7.12
C ASP A 602 21.07 6.55 -8.32
N GLY A 603 19.82 6.48 -8.75
CA GLY A 603 19.39 5.91 -10.03
C GLY A 603 18.81 6.98 -10.95
N VAL A 604 19.10 6.88 -12.25
CA VAL A 604 18.63 7.80 -13.28
C VAL A 604 18.32 7.08 -14.59
N ASP A 605 17.24 7.50 -15.22
CA ASP A 605 16.78 7.09 -16.54
C ASP A 605 17.06 8.25 -17.52
N PHE A 606 17.73 7.96 -18.63
CA PHE A 606 18.17 8.97 -19.59
C PHE A 606 18.20 8.47 -21.03
N VAL A 607 18.31 9.41 -21.97
CA VAL A 607 18.47 9.17 -23.41
C VAL A 607 19.68 9.96 -23.91
N VAL A 608 20.54 9.33 -24.72
CA VAL A 608 21.61 10.05 -25.42
C VAL A 608 21.12 10.45 -26.81
N SER A 609 21.14 11.75 -27.12
CA SER A 609 20.63 12.26 -28.39
C SER A 609 21.30 11.59 -29.59
N GLY A 610 20.50 10.97 -30.46
CA GLY A 610 20.97 10.27 -31.66
C GLY A 610 21.59 8.89 -31.42
N ARG A 611 21.40 8.28 -30.24
CA ARG A 611 21.81 6.91 -29.94
C ARG A 611 20.63 6.11 -29.40
N HIS A 612 20.47 4.87 -29.84
CA HIS A 612 19.44 4.00 -29.30
C HIS A 612 19.82 3.53 -27.88
N PRO A 613 18.89 3.44 -26.92
CA PRO A 613 19.22 3.05 -25.54
C PRO A 613 19.94 1.70 -25.38
N TYR A 614 19.71 0.75 -26.28
CA TYR A 614 20.42 -0.53 -26.30
C TYR A 614 21.89 -0.38 -26.65
N ASP A 615 22.22 0.52 -27.59
CA ASP A 615 23.60 0.81 -27.96
C ASP A 615 24.30 1.53 -26.80
N VAL A 616 23.58 2.46 -26.15
CA VAL A 616 24.09 3.17 -24.97
C VAL A 616 24.37 2.19 -23.83
N TYR A 617 23.49 1.23 -23.59
CA TYR A 617 23.70 0.17 -22.61
C TYR A 617 24.98 -0.63 -22.95
N ALA A 618 25.11 -1.11 -24.18
CA ALA A 618 26.25 -1.93 -24.60
C ALA A 618 27.59 -1.19 -24.48
N ASP A 619 27.60 0.09 -24.86
CA ASP A 619 28.77 0.97 -24.75
C ASP A 619 29.17 1.24 -23.28
N LEU A 620 28.19 1.30 -22.37
CA LEU A 620 28.42 1.63 -20.95
C LEU A 620 28.68 0.42 -20.06
N ASP A 621 28.23 -0.80 -20.38
CA ASP A 621 28.32 -1.96 -19.47
C ASP A 621 29.76 -2.21 -18.99
N ARG A 622 30.72 -2.24 -19.93
CA ARG A 622 32.12 -2.50 -19.59
C ARG A 622 32.75 -1.36 -18.78
N TRP A 623 32.38 -0.11 -19.06
CA TRP A 623 32.91 1.05 -18.35
C TRP A 623 32.33 1.17 -16.95
N TRP A 624 31.02 1.01 -16.81
CA TRP A 624 30.34 1.08 -15.53
C TRP A 624 30.72 -0.10 -14.64
N GLY A 625 30.80 -1.31 -15.22
CA GLY A 625 31.35 -2.49 -14.57
C GLY A 625 30.74 -2.73 -13.19
N ASN A 626 31.61 -2.80 -12.18
CA ASN A 626 31.23 -3.05 -10.78
C ASN A 626 30.81 -1.79 -10.00
N GLN A 627 30.80 -0.62 -10.64
CA GLN A 627 30.46 0.65 -9.96
C GLN A 627 28.97 0.77 -9.62
N GLY A 628 28.11 0.05 -10.33
CA GLY A 628 26.68 0.03 -10.02
C GLY A 628 25.82 -0.71 -11.05
N GLY A 629 24.53 -0.42 -11.02
CA GLY A 629 23.53 -1.00 -11.90
C GLY A 629 23.47 -0.33 -13.27
N LEU A 630 23.12 -1.09 -14.29
CA LEU A 630 22.85 -0.60 -15.64
C LEU A 630 21.71 -1.43 -16.22
N ALA A 631 20.77 -0.79 -16.90
CA ALA A 631 19.65 -1.48 -17.52
C ALA A 631 19.26 -0.86 -18.84
N SER A 632 18.69 -1.69 -19.71
CA SER A 632 18.17 -1.28 -21.00
C SER A 632 16.64 -1.26 -21.03
N SER A 633 16.09 -0.35 -21.83
CA SER A 633 14.67 -0.22 -22.18
C SER A 633 14.57 0.29 -23.62
N ARG A 634 13.43 0.11 -24.28
CA ARG A 634 13.20 0.63 -25.64
C ARG A 634 13.30 2.15 -25.73
N SER A 635 13.02 2.86 -24.64
CA SER A 635 12.86 4.32 -24.64
C SER A 635 13.88 5.07 -23.79
N PHE A 636 14.66 4.40 -22.96
CA PHE A 636 15.69 5.00 -22.11
C PHE A 636 16.74 3.97 -21.68
N THR A 637 17.89 4.45 -21.21
CA THR A 637 18.89 3.66 -20.50
C THR A 637 18.82 4.01 -19.02
N HIS A 638 18.84 3.01 -18.15
CA HIS A 638 18.92 3.19 -16.70
C HIS A 638 20.36 3.00 -16.22
N ILE A 639 20.82 3.85 -15.31
CA ILE A 639 22.08 3.67 -14.59
C ILE A 639 21.90 4.03 -13.12
N ASP A 640 22.57 3.31 -12.22
CA ASP A 640 22.62 3.66 -10.82
C ASP A 640 23.98 3.39 -10.18
N ALA A 641 24.24 4.05 -9.04
CA ALA A 641 25.50 3.97 -8.30
C ALA A 641 25.41 3.07 -7.05
N ARG A 642 24.77 1.89 -7.17
CA ARG A 642 24.61 0.94 -6.04
C ARG A 642 25.91 0.33 -5.50
N GLY A 643 27.06 0.58 -6.13
CA GLY A 643 28.37 0.12 -5.66
C GLY A 643 28.69 -1.35 -5.97
N TYR A 644 27.82 -2.04 -6.72
CA TYR A 644 28.07 -3.40 -7.21
C TYR A 644 27.38 -3.62 -8.56
N ARG A 645 27.91 -4.55 -9.35
CA ARG A 645 27.37 -4.86 -10.69
C ARG A 645 25.96 -5.46 -10.59
N ALA A 646 25.00 -4.83 -11.25
CA ALA A 646 23.67 -5.38 -11.50
C ALA A 646 23.21 -5.03 -12.91
N ARG A 647 22.62 -5.98 -13.63
CA ARG A 647 22.22 -5.84 -15.03
C ARG A 647 20.84 -6.45 -15.26
N TRP A 648 19.96 -5.71 -15.93
CA TRP A 648 18.63 -6.17 -16.25
C TRP A 648 18.07 -5.42 -17.46
N ASN A 649 16.97 -5.94 -18.00
CA ASN A 649 16.23 -5.31 -19.07
C ASN A 649 14.77 -5.15 -18.65
N TYR A 650 14.19 -3.97 -18.89
CA TYR A 650 12.79 -3.66 -18.63
C TYR A 650 11.79 -4.27 -19.61
N ASP A 651 12.20 -4.54 -20.85
CA ASP A 651 11.30 -4.91 -21.95
C ASP A 651 11.41 -6.38 -22.39
N GLY A 652 12.35 -7.14 -21.82
CA GLY A 652 12.57 -8.56 -22.14
C GLY A 652 13.08 -8.84 -23.56
N THR A 653 13.38 -7.80 -24.35
CA THR A 653 13.80 -7.88 -25.76
C THR A 653 15.18 -7.29 -26.08
N GLY A 654 15.67 -6.33 -25.29
CA GLY A 654 17.04 -5.82 -25.28
C GLY A 654 18.06 -6.55 -24.38
N PRO A 655 19.32 -6.09 -24.37
CA PRO A 655 20.41 -6.65 -23.58
C PRO A 655 20.19 -6.46 -22.07
N ALA A 656 20.51 -7.49 -21.28
CA ALA A 656 20.35 -7.49 -19.82
C ALA A 656 21.50 -6.74 -19.14
#